data_AF-A0A955EBF6-F1
#
_entry.id   AF-A0A955EBF6-F1
#
_cell.length_a   1.000
_cell.length_b   1.000
_cell.length_c   1.000
_cell.angle_alpha   90.00
_cell.angle_beta   90.00
_cell.angle_gamma   90.00
#
_symmetry.space_group_name_H-M   'P 1'
#
loop_
_entity.id
_entity.type
_entity.pdbx_description
1 polymer ?
#
loop_
_entity_poly.entity_id
_entity_poly.type
_entity_poly.pdbx_seq_one_letter_code
_entity_poly.pdbx_strand_id
1 'polypeptide(L)'
;MYATWGFYIPLGIVGLWRWGVWVTKQLISKKYKETTLDYNAKVSLITPVYNENPEVFLEALKSWYKNKPNEIIAVIDHSDTVCIKVFKKFQTTHKNCTLIITKEPGKRPALAKGIKTSKYEILALVDSDTVWDKNTLKFALRPFADSQVGGVATRQNESVRQTTAQKLFDIQLNLRYKEELPFLAAYGNVITCISGRTAFYRKQAVLPILDQMVNETFFGKKVISGEDKRLTYLIESNDWKVRYQKSARVYTPGARTLSTFLKQRLRWTRNSWRADTRALYEGWVYKHKWLTFFLIDRLIQPFTLLLGPMYFINSLLHAEFNIALGILFWWHGSRLIKIHQHLKEQPKDIKLISVYIIYTYVLGIIKIYALYSINQQGWITRWSSNRLQKANLLKAFTRHANTFSTLTLLFLIVAFVRKETTYANKSPYVESLQELTLVEAIQKPLIGELTMEQAQPIQLHVVETDTNLQNLSLLLKVNPNKLYKFNHNILNSNTIKAGTVISVPNESITYKPEIPTKNFSNRLKITYSKSDDVIHVKGKGQVTNLTRIKKVLDDNGLNNLLEKKGKEWTLNKSMSVDRGVTLILSGDEISWLKLKSQEDSFVWLRTFNGRILIQNTKITSWDTNKQAFDENLEDGRAFVHAKYDSRMDIYNSELAYLGSSVPTSFGGYYGVSWKVPEGGHIKYLVTGEVLNSNFHNNYFGVYTYGANGMTFKNNIFSDNIEYGFDPHDYINNFVVANNLAYNNGNHGMIFSVGCFNNLIENNQSYFNKLQGLMLDNKSNGNIVRNNIFYGNVNGISLQGSDNNLIKDNVIYNNQIGIRINIGSKNNSIQQNNIEQNSKWGIYIYEGSNDNTLAENLILNNQIGIYIKAESTSIYENEVSENVIGIALKEDAAHNRT
;
A
#
# COMPACT_ATOMS: atom_id res chain seq x y z
N MET A 1 0.92 18.72 18.83
CA MET A 1 1.69 19.12 17.63
C MET A 1 2.15 17.91 16.79
N TYR A 2 2.60 16.79 17.39
CA TYR A 2 3.02 15.57 16.64
C TYR A 2 1.88 14.84 15.89
N ALA A 3 0.66 14.85 16.44
CA ALA A 3 -0.52 14.23 15.83
C ALA A 3 -0.87 14.79 14.43
N THR A 4 -0.63 16.08 14.22
CA THR A 4 -0.92 16.77 12.96
C THR A 4 0.05 16.37 11.86
N TRP A 5 1.34 16.18 12.17
CA TRP A 5 2.36 15.84 11.16
C TRP A 5 2.18 14.45 10.56
N GLY A 6 1.78 13.46 11.37
CA GLY A 6 1.56 12.08 10.91
C GLY A 6 0.54 11.97 9.76
N PHE A 7 -0.51 12.78 9.80
CA PHE A 7 -1.50 12.87 8.73
C PHE A 7 -0.90 13.39 7.41
N TYR A 8 0.06 14.31 7.45
CA TYR A 8 0.67 14.90 6.26
C TYR A 8 1.86 14.10 5.70
N ILE A 9 2.32 13.03 6.37
CA ILE A 9 3.41 12.17 5.89
C ILE A 9 3.14 11.61 4.48
N PRO A 10 1.95 11.05 4.16
CA PRO A 10 1.66 10.57 2.81
C PRO A 10 1.76 11.69 1.76
N LEU A 11 1.35 12.92 2.09
CA LEU A 11 1.52 14.08 1.21
C LEU A 11 3.01 14.40 1.00
N GLY A 12 3.83 14.27 2.05
CA GLY A 12 5.29 14.37 1.99
C GLY A 12 5.92 13.32 1.07
N ILE A 13 5.56 12.04 1.21
CA ILE A 13 6.04 10.93 0.36
C ILE A 13 5.67 11.16 -1.10
N VAL A 14 4.42 11.54 -1.38
CA VAL A 14 3.99 11.91 -2.73
C VAL A 14 4.81 13.11 -3.24
N GLY A 15 5.07 14.10 -2.38
CA GLY A 15 5.94 15.23 -2.66
C GLY A 15 7.35 14.79 -3.10
N LEU A 16 7.99 13.91 -2.32
CA LEU A 16 9.32 13.34 -2.61
C LEU A 16 9.33 12.60 -3.94
N TRP A 17 8.32 11.76 -4.22
CA TRP A 17 8.20 11.09 -5.53
C TRP A 17 8.07 12.11 -6.67
N ARG A 18 7.15 13.09 -6.55
CA ARG A 18 6.91 14.09 -7.60
C ARG A 18 8.16 14.91 -7.90
N TRP A 19 8.94 15.25 -6.87
CA TRP A 19 10.19 15.99 -7.02
C TRP A 19 11.33 15.10 -7.53
N GLY A 20 11.42 13.85 -7.07
CA GLY A 20 12.36 12.86 -7.61
C GLY A 20 12.18 12.65 -9.11
N VAL A 21 10.94 12.52 -9.60
CA VAL A 21 10.63 12.45 -11.04
C VAL A 21 11.09 13.73 -11.76
N TRP A 22 10.84 14.91 -11.19
CA TRP A 22 11.25 16.17 -11.81
C TRP A 22 12.77 16.34 -11.85
N VAL A 23 13.47 16.08 -10.74
CA VAL A 23 14.94 16.11 -10.65
C VAL A 23 15.55 15.13 -11.65
N THR A 24 15.01 13.91 -11.73
CA THR A 24 15.44 12.89 -12.70
C THR A 24 15.35 13.42 -14.13
N LYS A 25 14.23 14.05 -14.50
CA LYS A 25 14.07 14.68 -15.83
C LYS A 25 15.11 15.77 -16.08
N GLN A 26 15.36 16.63 -15.09
CA GLN A 26 16.35 17.71 -15.20
C GLN A 26 17.78 17.20 -15.32
N LEU A 27 18.16 16.17 -14.56
CA LEU A 27 19.50 15.60 -14.59
C LEU A 27 19.76 14.88 -15.92
N ILE A 28 18.77 14.15 -16.42
CA ILE A 28 18.90 13.43 -17.69
C ILE A 28 18.83 14.38 -18.89
N SER A 29 17.96 15.40 -18.85
CA SER A 29 17.84 16.38 -19.94
C SER A 29 19.13 17.15 -20.20
N LYS A 30 20.00 17.34 -19.18
CA LYS A 30 21.33 17.93 -19.35
C LYS A 30 22.24 17.14 -20.30
N LYS A 31 21.97 15.85 -20.50
CA LYS A 31 22.75 14.98 -21.39
C LYS A 31 22.24 15.00 -22.83
N TYR A 32 21.10 15.64 -23.10
CA TYR A 32 20.60 15.84 -24.45
C TYR A 32 21.55 16.70 -25.27
N LYS A 33 21.84 16.25 -26.50
CA LYS A 33 22.62 16.98 -27.50
C LYS A 33 21.85 17.02 -28.83
N GLU A 34 21.88 18.18 -29.47
CA GLU A 34 21.34 18.35 -30.81
C GLU A 34 22.25 17.71 -31.85
N THR A 35 21.67 17.26 -32.97
CA THR A 35 22.48 16.87 -34.12
C THR A 35 23.01 18.14 -34.81
N THR A 36 24.32 18.20 -35.01
CA THR A 36 25.02 19.36 -35.60
C THR A 36 25.41 19.14 -37.06
N LEU A 37 25.58 17.89 -37.47
CA LEU A 37 25.91 17.52 -38.85
C LEU A 37 24.81 17.98 -39.80
N ASP A 38 25.16 18.84 -40.76
CA ASP A 38 24.24 19.27 -41.81
C ASP A 38 23.93 18.08 -42.73
N TYR A 39 22.65 17.93 -43.10
CA TYR A 39 22.16 16.86 -43.97
C TYR A 39 21.20 17.45 -44.99
N ASN A 40 21.41 17.12 -46.26
CA ASN A 40 20.57 17.57 -47.36
C ASN A 40 19.76 16.37 -47.87
N ALA A 41 18.44 16.49 -47.82
CA ALA A 41 17.51 15.52 -48.38
C ALA A 41 16.38 16.24 -49.07
N LYS A 42 15.75 15.56 -50.03
CA LYS A 42 14.58 16.13 -50.71
C LYS A 42 13.34 15.99 -49.82
N VAL A 43 12.55 17.05 -49.71
CA VAL A 43 11.43 17.14 -48.76
C VAL A 43 10.11 17.44 -49.46
N SER A 44 9.11 16.62 -49.17
CA SER A 44 7.71 16.84 -49.50
C SER A 44 6.97 17.40 -48.29
N LEU A 45 6.54 18.65 -48.35
CA LEU A 45 5.69 19.24 -47.32
C LEU A 45 4.22 18.93 -47.62
N ILE A 46 3.49 18.45 -46.62
CA ILE A 46 2.09 18.04 -46.73
C ILE A 46 1.29 18.76 -45.65
N THR A 47 0.26 19.48 -46.05
CA THR A 47 -0.64 20.17 -45.12
C THR A 47 -2.11 19.83 -45.40
N PRO A 48 -2.84 19.23 -44.45
CA PRO A 48 -4.28 19.10 -44.52
C PRO A 48 -4.94 20.42 -44.09
N VAL A 49 -5.93 20.91 -44.85
CA VAL A 49 -6.58 22.20 -44.59
C VAL A 49 -8.10 22.04 -44.52
N TYR A 50 -8.71 22.62 -43.48
CA TYR A 50 -10.16 22.64 -43.30
C TYR A 50 -10.60 23.86 -42.48
N ASN A 51 -11.40 24.74 -43.10
CA ASN A 51 -11.97 25.97 -42.54
C ASN A 51 -10.95 26.78 -41.71
N GLU A 52 -9.74 26.94 -42.25
CA GLU A 52 -8.70 27.75 -41.61
C GLU A 52 -8.92 29.24 -41.90
N ASN A 53 -8.42 30.10 -41.01
CA ASN A 53 -8.35 31.52 -41.33
C ASN A 53 -7.44 31.73 -42.56
N PRO A 54 -7.92 32.36 -43.64
CA PRO A 54 -7.17 32.47 -44.89
C PRO A 54 -5.87 33.28 -44.77
N GLU A 55 -5.82 34.28 -43.87
CA GLU A 55 -4.63 35.09 -43.64
C GLU A 55 -3.56 34.28 -42.91
N VAL A 56 -3.96 33.56 -41.86
CA VAL A 56 -3.07 32.67 -41.10
C VAL A 56 -2.52 31.57 -42.00
N PHE A 57 -3.37 30.96 -42.84
CA PHE A 57 -2.94 29.94 -43.79
C PHE A 57 -1.95 30.49 -44.83
N LEU A 58 -2.20 31.70 -45.37
CA LEU A 58 -1.29 32.36 -46.31
C LEU A 58 0.06 32.71 -45.66
N GLU A 59 0.05 33.17 -44.41
CA GLU A 59 1.28 33.43 -43.65
C GLU A 59 2.11 32.15 -43.47
N ALA A 60 1.46 31.05 -43.08
CA ALA A 60 2.09 29.75 -42.94
C ALA A 60 2.70 29.27 -44.27
N LEU A 61 1.95 29.33 -45.38
CA LEU A 61 2.43 29.00 -46.74
C LEU A 61 3.70 29.77 -47.12
N LYS A 62 3.71 31.09 -46.91
CA LYS A 62 4.88 31.94 -47.20
C LYS A 62 6.10 31.52 -46.38
N SER A 63 5.90 31.19 -45.10
CA SER A 63 6.98 30.77 -44.21
C SER A 63 7.62 29.44 -44.63
N TRP A 64 6.79 28.49 -45.07
CA TRP A 64 7.25 27.19 -45.55
C TRP A 64 8.01 27.33 -46.86
N TYR A 65 7.48 28.09 -47.82
CA TYR A 65 8.14 28.31 -49.10
C TYR A 65 9.50 29.00 -48.93
N LYS A 66 9.62 29.94 -47.98
CA LYS A 66 10.90 30.60 -47.65
C LYS A 66 11.97 29.62 -47.15
N ASN A 67 11.58 28.51 -46.54
CA ASN A 67 12.47 27.42 -46.14
C ASN A 67 12.86 26.49 -47.31
N LYS A 68 12.30 26.69 -48.51
CA LYS A 68 12.64 25.97 -49.76
C LYS A 68 12.45 24.44 -49.72
N PRO A 69 11.30 23.90 -49.28
CA PRO A 69 10.99 22.48 -49.51
C PRO A 69 10.92 22.17 -51.01
N ASN A 70 11.15 20.92 -51.40
CA ASN A 70 11.16 20.54 -52.81
C ASN A 70 9.76 20.51 -53.43
N GLU A 71 8.73 20.25 -52.62
CA GLU A 71 7.33 20.46 -52.99
C GLU A 71 6.45 20.77 -51.78
N ILE A 72 5.34 21.46 -52.04
CA ILE A 72 4.27 21.72 -51.06
C ILE A 72 2.97 21.11 -51.59
N ILE A 73 2.36 20.22 -50.82
CA ILE A 73 1.12 19.53 -51.15
C ILE A 73 0.05 19.97 -50.13
N ALA A 74 -0.93 20.74 -50.59
CA ALA A 74 -2.10 21.08 -49.78
C ALA A 74 -3.24 20.12 -50.10
N VAL A 75 -3.72 19.41 -49.08
CA VAL A 75 -4.89 18.53 -49.18
C VAL A 75 -6.06 19.24 -48.50
N ILE A 76 -6.91 19.87 -49.32
CA ILE A 76 -7.98 20.76 -48.84
C ILE A 76 -9.33 20.09 -49.03
N ASP A 77 -10.17 20.13 -47.99
CA ASP A 77 -11.54 19.63 -48.07
C ASP A 77 -12.35 20.41 -49.12
N HIS A 78 -13.16 19.70 -49.89
CA HIS A 78 -13.94 20.29 -50.98
C HIS A 78 -14.89 21.42 -50.54
N SER A 79 -15.27 21.47 -49.26
CA SER A 79 -16.15 22.51 -48.71
C SER A 79 -15.42 23.82 -48.37
N ASP A 80 -14.10 23.81 -48.20
CA ASP A 80 -13.31 25.00 -47.88
C ASP A 80 -12.92 25.78 -49.15
N THR A 81 -13.93 26.36 -49.79
CA THR A 81 -13.76 27.13 -51.04
C THR A 81 -12.85 28.35 -50.87
N VAL A 82 -12.72 28.88 -49.65
CA VAL A 82 -11.90 30.04 -49.33
C VAL A 82 -10.42 29.67 -49.35
N CYS A 83 -10.00 28.64 -48.61
CA CYS A 83 -8.60 28.20 -48.61
C CYS A 83 -8.18 27.60 -49.95
N ILE A 84 -9.10 26.98 -50.70
CA ILE A 84 -8.85 26.55 -52.09
C ILE A 84 -8.46 27.75 -52.96
N LYS A 85 -9.18 28.88 -52.87
CA LYS A 85 -8.85 30.10 -53.63
C LYS A 85 -7.48 30.67 -53.20
N VAL A 86 -7.21 30.71 -51.90
CA VAL A 86 -5.92 31.17 -51.35
C VAL A 86 -4.76 30.34 -51.92
N PHE A 87 -4.86 29.01 -51.88
CA PHE A 87 -3.80 28.14 -52.36
C PHE A 87 -3.63 28.21 -53.89
N LYS A 88 -4.72 28.27 -54.66
CA LYS A 88 -4.66 28.47 -56.12
C LYS A 88 -3.90 29.76 -56.48
N LYS A 89 -4.19 30.87 -55.80
CA LYS A 89 -3.47 32.14 -55.99
C LYS A 89 -2.00 32.03 -55.58
N PHE A 90 -1.69 31.25 -54.54
CA PHE A 90 -0.31 30.98 -54.16
C PHE A 90 0.44 30.19 -55.25
N GLN A 91 -0.21 29.17 -55.84
CA GLN A 91 0.34 28.34 -56.91
C GLN A 91 0.69 29.12 -58.18
N THR A 92 -0.02 30.21 -58.51
CA THR A 92 0.31 31.01 -59.71
C THR A 92 1.64 31.76 -59.59
N THR A 93 2.10 32.00 -58.36
CA THR A 93 3.31 32.78 -58.05
C THR A 93 4.46 31.93 -57.53
N HIS A 94 4.23 30.64 -57.26
CA HIS A 94 5.19 29.74 -56.60
C HIS A 94 5.23 28.37 -57.29
N LYS A 95 6.43 27.90 -57.64
CA LYS A 95 6.62 26.59 -58.30
C LYS A 95 6.50 25.43 -57.29
N ASN A 96 6.29 24.21 -57.80
CA ASN A 96 6.25 22.97 -57.02
C ASN A 96 5.18 22.93 -55.90
N CYS A 97 4.04 23.60 -56.11
CA CYS A 97 2.91 23.58 -55.20
C CYS A 97 1.76 22.76 -55.82
N THR A 98 1.30 21.71 -55.15
CA THR A 98 0.25 20.79 -55.61
C THR A 98 -0.99 20.91 -54.73
N LEU A 99 -2.16 21.08 -55.36
CA LEU A 99 -3.45 21.12 -54.67
C LEU A 99 -4.17 19.80 -54.88
N ILE A 100 -4.59 19.16 -53.79
CA ILE A 100 -5.47 17.98 -53.80
C ILE A 100 -6.77 18.37 -53.11
N ILE A 101 -7.88 18.34 -53.84
CA ILE A 101 -9.21 18.57 -53.29
C ILE A 101 -9.78 17.22 -52.86
N THR A 102 -10.03 17.03 -51.56
CA THR A 102 -10.56 15.77 -51.02
C THR A 102 -12.05 15.88 -50.70
N LYS A 103 -12.80 14.82 -51.05
CA LYS A 103 -14.19 14.61 -50.61
C LYS A 103 -14.27 13.74 -49.35
N GLU A 104 -13.20 13.01 -49.04
CA GLU A 104 -13.14 12.17 -47.85
C GLU A 104 -12.87 13.05 -46.62
N PRO A 105 -13.77 13.05 -45.62
CA PRO A 105 -13.67 13.95 -44.48
C PRO A 105 -12.65 13.45 -43.45
N GLY A 106 -11.75 14.34 -43.04
CA GLY A 106 -10.92 14.16 -41.85
C GLY A 106 -9.42 14.27 -42.11
N LYS A 107 -8.68 14.60 -41.04
CA LYS A 107 -7.24 14.87 -41.13
C LYS A 107 -6.41 13.63 -41.47
N ARG A 108 -6.76 12.45 -40.92
CA ARG A 108 -6.04 11.18 -41.16
C ARG A 108 -6.08 10.76 -42.64
N PRO A 109 -7.25 10.68 -43.31
CA PRO A 109 -7.29 10.43 -44.75
C PRO A 109 -6.60 11.49 -45.60
N ALA A 110 -6.76 12.77 -45.25
CA ALA A 110 -6.10 13.86 -45.97
C ALA A 110 -4.57 13.74 -45.92
N LEU A 111 -4.00 13.48 -44.74
CA LEU A 111 -2.57 13.20 -44.59
C LEU A 111 -2.15 11.98 -45.39
N ALA A 112 -2.90 10.87 -45.30
CA ALA A 112 -2.59 9.65 -46.05
C ALA A 112 -2.57 9.86 -47.56
N LYS A 113 -3.52 10.64 -48.10
CA LYS A 113 -3.56 11.00 -49.52
C LYS A 113 -2.34 11.85 -49.92
N GLY A 114 -1.98 12.84 -49.11
CA GLY A 114 -0.79 13.65 -49.33
C GLY A 114 0.50 12.84 -49.28
N ILE A 115 0.64 11.95 -48.29
CA ILE A 115 1.79 11.06 -48.11
C ILE A 115 1.95 10.12 -49.31
N LYS A 116 0.87 9.49 -49.77
CA LYS A 116 0.91 8.61 -50.96
C LYS A 116 1.29 9.36 -52.25
N THR A 117 0.88 10.64 -52.36
CA THR A 117 1.13 11.46 -53.56
C THR A 117 2.52 12.11 -53.55
N SER A 118 3.11 12.28 -52.37
CA SER A 118 4.45 12.86 -52.21
C SER A 118 5.50 12.15 -53.07
N LYS A 119 6.54 12.88 -53.49
CA LYS A 119 7.61 12.35 -54.34
C LYS A 119 8.89 12.03 -53.59
N TYR A 120 9.18 12.75 -52.51
CA TYR A 120 10.50 12.77 -51.92
C TYR A 120 10.63 11.92 -50.64
N GLU A 121 11.87 11.67 -50.26
CA GLU A 121 12.28 10.75 -49.19
C GLU A 121 11.88 11.21 -47.79
N ILE A 122 11.85 12.53 -47.53
CA ILE A 122 11.46 13.10 -46.24
C ILE A 122 10.12 13.79 -46.38
N LEU A 123 9.22 13.51 -45.44
CA LEU A 123 7.89 14.08 -45.33
C LEU A 123 7.90 15.14 -44.23
N ALA A 124 7.43 16.34 -44.53
CA ALA A 124 7.11 17.35 -43.52
C ALA A 124 5.59 17.47 -43.41
N LEU A 125 5.00 16.92 -42.35
CA LEU A 125 3.57 17.00 -42.07
C LEU A 125 3.32 18.24 -41.21
N VAL A 126 2.52 19.19 -41.71
CA VAL A 126 2.40 20.54 -41.12
C VAL A 126 0.94 20.96 -40.99
N ASP A 127 0.56 21.48 -39.82
CA ASP A 127 -0.77 22.07 -39.62
C ASP A 127 -0.89 23.40 -40.37
N SER A 128 -2.08 23.69 -40.90
CA SER A 128 -2.36 24.87 -41.74
C SER A 128 -2.13 26.22 -41.06
N ASP A 129 -1.95 26.26 -39.74
CA ASP A 129 -1.77 27.45 -38.92
C ASP A 129 -0.36 27.59 -38.31
N THR A 130 0.61 26.81 -38.78
CA THR A 130 1.95 26.77 -38.19
C THR A 130 2.98 27.47 -39.08
N VAL A 131 3.63 28.50 -38.54
CA VAL A 131 4.67 29.30 -39.20
C VAL A 131 6.07 28.74 -38.88
N TRP A 132 6.92 28.62 -39.88
CA TRP A 132 8.32 28.18 -39.71
C TRP A 132 9.26 29.37 -39.52
N ASP A 133 10.26 29.18 -38.65
CA ASP A 133 11.41 30.08 -38.55
C ASP A 133 12.30 29.98 -39.82
N LYS A 134 13.24 30.90 -40.01
CA LYS A 134 14.04 31.05 -41.24
C LYS A 134 14.79 29.76 -41.65
N ASN A 135 15.26 28.98 -40.67
CA ASN A 135 16.13 27.81 -40.87
C ASN A 135 15.51 26.50 -40.35
N THR A 136 14.20 26.46 -40.13
CA THR A 136 13.51 25.30 -39.55
C THR A 136 13.78 24.02 -40.33
N LEU A 137 13.65 24.08 -41.67
CA LEU A 137 13.86 22.92 -42.53
C LEU A 137 15.29 22.42 -42.44
N LYS A 138 16.26 23.34 -42.61
CA LYS A 138 17.70 23.03 -42.54
C LYS A 138 18.04 22.29 -41.25
N PHE A 139 17.57 22.78 -40.11
CA PHE A 139 17.86 22.16 -38.82
C PHE A 139 17.12 20.85 -38.61
N ALA A 140 15.86 20.75 -39.02
CA ALA A 140 15.06 19.54 -38.88
C ALA A 140 15.60 18.36 -39.70
N LEU A 141 16.37 18.63 -40.77
CA LEU A 141 16.99 17.59 -41.59
C LEU A 141 18.22 16.94 -40.95
N ARG A 142 18.94 17.65 -40.08
CA ARG A 142 20.20 17.17 -39.47
C ARG A 142 20.11 15.75 -38.87
N PRO A 143 19.08 15.40 -38.08
CA PRO A 143 19.01 14.06 -37.50
C PRO A 143 18.83 12.93 -38.51
N PHE A 144 18.36 13.19 -39.74
CA PHE A 144 18.19 12.17 -40.78
C PHE A 144 19.50 11.70 -41.42
N ALA A 145 20.63 12.32 -41.06
CA ALA A 145 21.96 11.78 -41.36
C ALA A 145 22.14 10.36 -40.79
N ASP A 146 21.46 10.04 -39.68
CA ASP A 146 21.30 8.65 -39.21
C ASP A 146 20.18 7.98 -40.00
N SER A 147 20.54 6.94 -40.76
CA SER A 147 19.60 6.17 -41.58
C SER A 147 18.51 5.48 -40.76
N GLN A 148 18.73 5.23 -39.47
CA GLN A 148 17.76 4.63 -38.54
C GLN A 148 16.77 5.64 -37.95
N VAL A 149 16.91 6.94 -38.26
CA VAL A 149 15.94 7.96 -37.82
C VAL A 149 14.73 7.93 -38.75
N GLY A 150 13.58 7.58 -38.17
CA GLY A 150 12.29 7.54 -38.83
C GLY A 150 11.46 8.82 -38.62
N GLY A 151 11.71 9.57 -37.55
CA GLY A 151 10.98 10.80 -37.24
C GLY A 151 11.77 11.86 -36.47
N VAL A 152 11.46 13.14 -36.73
CA VAL A 152 12.07 14.29 -36.05
C VAL A 152 11.01 15.28 -35.57
N ALA A 153 11.08 15.61 -34.28
CA ALA A 153 10.29 16.64 -33.62
C ALA A 153 10.97 18.01 -33.61
N THR A 154 10.18 19.04 -33.88
CA THR A 154 10.57 20.44 -33.84
C THR A 154 10.22 21.09 -32.50
N ARG A 155 10.92 22.17 -32.13
CA ARG A 155 10.55 23.03 -31.00
C ARG A 155 9.34 23.88 -31.36
N GLN A 156 8.24 23.66 -30.67
CA GLN A 156 7.02 24.46 -30.83
C GLN A 156 7.08 25.69 -29.91
N ASN A 157 6.63 26.83 -30.42
CA ASN A 157 6.57 28.11 -29.70
C ASN A 157 5.18 28.74 -29.92
N GLU A 158 4.74 29.54 -28.95
CA GLU A 158 3.53 30.35 -29.10
C GLU A 158 3.83 31.58 -29.98
N SER A 159 2.98 31.86 -30.97
CA SER A 159 3.13 33.06 -31.82
C SER A 159 2.50 34.31 -31.21
N VAL A 160 1.47 34.17 -30.35
CA VAL A 160 0.71 35.30 -29.79
C VAL A 160 0.52 35.15 -28.29
N ARG A 161 0.88 36.17 -27.49
CA ARG A 161 0.84 36.10 -26.01
C ARG A 161 0.03 37.22 -25.36
N GLN A 162 -1.14 37.51 -25.91
CA GLN A 162 -1.98 38.60 -25.44
C GLN A 162 -2.88 38.17 -24.28
N THR A 163 -3.44 36.96 -24.33
CA THR A 163 -4.41 36.48 -23.33
C THR A 163 -3.79 35.53 -22.30
N THR A 164 -4.44 35.38 -21.14
CA THR A 164 -4.05 34.42 -20.11
C THR A 164 -3.98 32.99 -20.65
N ALA A 165 -4.91 32.58 -21.52
CA ALA A 165 -4.93 31.26 -22.12
C ALA A 165 -3.69 31.00 -22.99
N GLN A 166 -3.27 31.99 -23.77
CA GLN A 166 -2.07 31.93 -24.60
C GLN A 166 -0.79 31.87 -23.76
N LYS A 167 -0.69 32.69 -22.70
CA LYS A 167 0.46 32.66 -21.78
C LYS A 167 0.57 31.31 -21.06
N LEU A 168 -0.55 30.75 -20.59
CA LEU A 168 -0.59 29.41 -20.01
C LEU A 168 -0.16 28.33 -21.01
N PHE A 169 -0.56 28.47 -22.28
CA PHE A 169 -0.13 27.54 -23.33
C PHE A 169 1.37 27.63 -23.60
N ASP A 170 1.95 28.83 -23.64
CA ASP A 170 3.40 29.02 -23.77
C ASP A 170 4.18 28.39 -22.60
N ILE A 171 3.71 28.55 -21.35
CA ILE A 171 4.30 27.84 -20.19
C ILE A 171 4.32 26.33 -20.44
N GLN A 172 3.23 25.75 -20.94
CA GLN A 172 3.18 24.31 -21.24
C GLN A 172 4.12 23.89 -22.36
N LEU A 173 4.23 24.70 -23.43
CA LEU A 173 5.17 24.43 -24.51
C LEU A 173 6.60 24.45 -23.96
N ASN A 174 6.96 25.42 -23.14
CA ASN A 174 8.29 25.48 -22.53
C ASN A 174 8.59 24.26 -21.66
N LEU A 175 7.67 23.85 -20.78
CA LEU A 175 7.83 22.63 -19.97
C LEU A 175 8.02 21.38 -20.85
N ARG A 176 7.25 21.26 -21.94
CA ARG A 176 7.37 20.11 -22.85
C ARG A 176 8.69 20.11 -23.62
N TYR A 177 9.03 21.24 -24.26
CA TYR A 177 10.12 21.29 -25.24
C TYR A 177 11.49 21.58 -24.60
N LYS A 178 11.54 22.12 -23.39
CA LYS A 178 12.80 22.33 -22.68
C LYS A 178 13.11 21.27 -21.62
N GLU A 179 12.10 20.55 -21.14
CA GLU A 179 12.28 19.53 -20.10
C GLU A 179 11.91 18.13 -20.59
N GLU A 180 10.64 17.90 -21.00
CA GLU A 180 10.14 16.55 -21.33
C GLU A 180 10.84 15.93 -22.55
N LEU A 181 10.89 16.63 -23.69
CA LEU A 181 11.49 16.08 -24.91
C LEU A 181 13.00 15.88 -24.80
N PRO A 182 13.79 16.84 -24.27
CA PRO A 182 15.21 16.60 -24.00
C PRO A 182 15.45 15.40 -23.07
N PHE A 183 14.64 15.23 -22.03
CA PHE A 183 14.72 14.07 -21.13
C PHE A 183 14.58 12.74 -21.87
N LEU A 184 13.54 12.59 -22.70
CA LEU A 184 13.30 11.33 -23.43
C LEU A 184 14.32 11.13 -24.56
N ALA A 185 14.68 12.21 -25.27
CA ALA A 185 15.61 12.17 -26.39
C ALA A 185 17.06 11.90 -25.98
N ALA A 186 17.46 12.18 -24.72
CA ALA A 186 18.84 12.01 -24.26
C ALA A 186 19.32 10.54 -24.26
N TYR A 187 18.42 9.59 -24.02
CA TYR A 187 18.76 8.16 -23.93
C TYR A 187 17.84 7.23 -24.70
N GLY A 188 16.62 7.66 -24.99
CA GLY A 188 15.59 6.77 -25.54
C GLY A 188 15.60 6.70 -27.06
N ASN A 189 16.04 7.76 -27.76
CA ASN A 189 15.68 8.01 -29.16
C ASN A 189 14.18 7.74 -29.43
N VAL A 190 13.35 8.06 -28.44
CA VAL A 190 11.89 7.93 -28.43
C VAL A 190 11.31 9.13 -27.71
N ILE A 191 10.08 9.52 -28.03
CA ILE A 191 9.36 10.63 -27.40
C ILE A 191 7.87 10.34 -27.30
N THR A 192 7.14 11.09 -26.47
CA THR A 192 5.70 10.85 -26.30
C THR A 192 4.81 11.24 -27.48
N CYS A 193 5.29 12.13 -28.35
CA CYS A 193 4.58 12.61 -29.54
C CYS A 193 5.44 13.62 -30.29
N ILE A 194 5.68 13.36 -31.58
CA ILE A 194 6.05 14.37 -32.57
C ILE A 194 4.78 15.16 -32.89
N SER A 195 4.79 16.44 -32.56
CA SER A 195 3.63 17.31 -32.70
C SER A 195 3.18 17.48 -34.15
N GLY A 196 1.89 17.32 -34.43
CA GLY A 196 1.30 17.53 -35.77
C GLY A 196 1.42 18.95 -36.34
N ARG A 197 1.70 19.96 -35.48
CA ARG A 197 1.97 21.34 -35.93
C ARG A 197 3.11 21.38 -36.95
N THR A 198 4.17 20.61 -36.71
CA THR A 198 5.21 20.32 -37.71
C THR A 198 5.97 19.07 -37.28
N ALA A 199 5.84 18.02 -38.07
CA ALA A 199 6.46 16.73 -37.87
C ALA A 199 7.25 16.31 -39.11
N PHE A 200 8.49 15.86 -38.95
CA PHE A 200 9.28 15.33 -40.05
C PHE A 200 9.38 13.82 -39.94
N TYR A 201 9.25 13.11 -41.05
CA TYR A 201 9.36 11.66 -41.10
C TYR A 201 10.11 11.18 -42.33
N ARG A 202 10.80 10.06 -42.21
CA ARG A 202 11.30 9.31 -43.35
C ARG A 202 10.12 8.61 -44.02
N LYS A 203 9.91 8.83 -45.32
CA LYS A 203 8.79 8.27 -46.07
C LYS A 203 8.74 6.74 -46.01
N GLN A 204 9.91 6.10 -46.09
CA GLN A 204 10.07 4.65 -45.96
C GLN A 204 9.56 4.11 -44.62
N ALA A 205 9.67 4.87 -43.53
CA ALA A 205 9.20 4.47 -42.22
C ALA A 205 7.66 4.62 -42.08
N VAL A 206 7.06 5.59 -42.78
CA VAL A 206 5.63 5.91 -42.67
C VAL A 206 4.75 5.08 -43.59
N LEU A 207 5.19 4.79 -44.82
CA LEU A 207 4.36 4.09 -45.81
C LEU A 207 3.81 2.74 -45.32
N PRO A 208 4.61 1.85 -44.69
CA PRO A 208 4.12 0.53 -44.26
C PRO A 208 3.04 0.59 -43.16
N ILE A 209 3.07 1.64 -42.33
CA ILE A 209 2.21 1.79 -41.15
C ILE A 209 1.02 2.73 -41.41
N LEU A 210 0.89 3.26 -42.63
CA LEU A 210 -0.09 4.30 -42.95
C LEU A 210 -1.53 3.79 -42.80
N ASP A 211 -1.81 2.55 -43.17
CA ASP A 211 -3.14 1.95 -43.00
C ASP A 211 -3.51 1.80 -41.52
N GLN A 212 -2.57 1.34 -40.69
CA GLN A 212 -2.74 1.25 -39.23
C GLN A 212 -3.00 2.62 -38.59
N MET A 213 -2.44 3.70 -39.15
CA MET A 213 -2.72 5.07 -38.72
C MET A 213 -4.12 5.51 -39.16
N VAL A 214 -4.57 5.23 -40.38
CA VAL A 214 -5.89 5.68 -40.88
C VAL A 214 -7.04 4.90 -40.23
N ASN A 215 -6.87 3.59 -40.05
CA ASN A 215 -7.92 2.67 -39.62
C ASN A 215 -7.87 2.33 -38.13
N GLU A 216 -7.16 3.15 -37.33
CA GLU A 216 -7.06 2.95 -35.89
C GLU A 216 -8.46 2.85 -35.23
N THR A 217 -8.68 1.78 -34.47
CA THR A 217 -9.84 1.62 -33.58
C THR A 217 -9.39 1.62 -32.13
N PHE A 218 -10.25 2.00 -31.19
CA PHE A 218 -10.02 1.88 -29.74
C PHE A 218 -11.34 1.52 -29.05
N PHE A 219 -11.37 0.42 -28.30
CA PHE A 219 -12.61 -0.17 -27.74
C PHE A 219 -13.77 -0.17 -28.74
N GLY A 220 -13.54 -0.81 -29.90
CA GLY A 220 -14.54 -1.00 -30.95
C GLY A 220 -14.94 0.24 -31.76
N LYS A 221 -14.35 1.43 -31.50
CA LYS A 221 -14.69 2.66 -32.24
C LYS A 221 -13.52 3.20 -33.06
N LYS A 222 -13.81 3.65 -34.29
CA LYS A 222 -12.82 4.32 -35.14
C LYS A 222 -12.33 5.61 -34.50
N VAL A 223 -11.02 5.77 -34.44
CA VAL A 223 -10.35 6.94 -33.89
C VAL A 223 -10.26 8.03 -34.94
N ILE A 224 -10.80 9.21 -34.63
CA ILE A 224 -10.83 10.31 -35.61
C ILE A 224 -9.75 11.37 -35.40
N SER A 225 -9.09 11.43 -34.23
CA SER A 225 -8.05 12.43 -33.92
C SER A 225 -6.86 11.84 -33.17
N GLY A 226 -5.73 12.57 -33.15
CA GLY A 226 -4.49 12.15 -32.46
C GLY A 226 -3.53 11.36 -33.35
N GLU A 227 -3.61 11.63 -34.65
CA GLU A 227 -2.79 11.05 -35.71
C GLU A 227 -1.29 11.26 -35.51
N ASP A 228 -0.91 12.43 -34.97
CA ASP A 228 0.46 12.81 -34.70
C ASP A 228 1.12 11.87 -33.68
N LYS A 229 0.44 11.66 -32.55
CA LYS A 229 0.88 10.73 -31.51
C LYS A 229 0.81 9.27 -31.95
N ARG A 230 -0.25 8.86 -32.67
CA ARG A 230 -0.35 7.49 -33.18
C ARG A 230 0.78 7.18 -34.15
N LEU A 231 1.08 8.10 -35.06
CA LEU A 231 2.17 7.94 -36.02
C LEU A 231 3.52 7.88 -35.31
N THR A 232 3.74 8.72 -34.29
CA THR A 232 4.96 8.65 -33.45
C THR A 232 5.15 7.25 -32.86
N TYR A 233 4.13 6.70 -32.21
CA TYR A 233 4.22 5.38 -31.57
C TYR A 233 4.32 4.22 -32.57
N LEU A 234 3.69 4.32 -33.74
CA LEU A 234 3.84 3.30 -34.78
C LEU A 234 5.25 3.29 -35.37
N ILE A 235 5.89 4.46 -35.50
CA ILE A 235 7.29 4.56 -35.93
C ILE A 235 8.19 3.92 -34.86
N GLU A 236 8.03 4.33 -33.60
CA GLU A 236 8.84 3.82 -32.48
C GLU A 236 8.62 2.31 -32.22
N SER A 237 7.40 1.80 -32.37
CA SER A 237 7.10 0.37 -32.20
C SER A 237 7.64 -0.51 -33.33
N ASN A 238 8.00 0.07 -34.47
CA ASN A 238 8.69 -0.60 -35.58
C ASN A 238 10.21 -0.31 -35.52
N ASP A 239 10.75 -0.07 -34.31
CA ASP A 239 12.17 0.09 -33.98
C ASP A 239 12.89 1.25 -34.72
N TRP A 240 12.16 2.20 -35.30
CA TRP A 240 12.74 3.44 -35.82
C TRP A 240 13.06 4.42 -34.71
N LYS A 241 14.21 5.11 -34.82
CA LYS A 241 14.57 6.19 -33.89
C LYS A 241 13.74 7.44 -34.17
N VAL A 242 13.29 8.09 -33.09
CA VAL A 242 12.70 9.41 -33.11
C VAL A 242 13.59 10.41 -32.38
N ARG A 243 13.91 11.52 -33.03
CA ARG A 243 14.80 12.57 -32.49
C ARG A 243 14.06 13.87 -32.23
N TYR A 244 14.50 14.61 -31.23
CA TYR A 244 14.09 15.99 -31.00
C TYR A 244 15.20 16.93 -31.48
N GLN A 245 14.86 17.93 -32.30
CA GLN A 245 15.76 18.99 -32.73
C GLN A 245 15.26 20.34 -32.19
N LYS A 246 15.95 20.89 -31.20
CA LYS A 246 15.58 22.11 -30.47
C LYS A 246 15.73 23.38 -31.31
N SER A 247 16.70 23.42 -32.22
CA SER A 247 17.00 24.54 -33.12
C SER A 247 15.99 24.65 -34.26
N ALA A 248 15.30 23.57 -34.62
CA ALA A 248 14.20 23.60 -35.58
C ALA A 248 12.94 24.16 -34.92
N ARG A 249 12.70 25.47 -35.04
CA ARG A 249 11.62 26.18 -34.34
C ARG A 249 10.42 26.43 -35.25
N VAL A 250 9.22 26.29 -34.69
CA VAL A 250 7.96 26.66 -35.35
C VAL A 250 7.04 27.39 -34.38
N TYR A 251 6.08 28.13 -34.92
CA TYR A 251 5.20 29.04 -34.21
C TYR A 251 3.75 28.80 -34.58
N THR A 252 2.86 28.71 -33.59
CA THR A 252 1.43 28.50 -33.80
C THR A 252 0.63 29.37 -32.82
N PRO A 253 -0.55 29.88 -33.21
CA PRO A 253 -1.38 30.67 -32.33
C PRO A 253 -2.12 29.80 -31.31
N GLY A 254 -1.97 30.13 -30.04
CA GLY A 254 -2.70 29.55 -28.93
C GLY A 254 -4.17 29.98 -28.91
N ALA A 255 -5.00 29.15 -28.28
CA ALA A 255 -6.42 29.48 -28.13
C ALA A 255 -6.61 30.79 -27.36
N ARG A 256 -7.40 31.72 -27.93
CA ARG A 256 -7.63 33.06 -27.34
C ARG A 256 -8.36 33.00 -25.99
N THR A 257 -9.36 32.13 -25.86
CA THR A 257 -10.19 32.03 -24.66
C THR A 257 -9.86 30.80 -23.81
N LEU A 258 -10.01 30.93 -22.49
CA LEU A 258 -9.71 29.84 -21.55
C LEU A 258 -10.59 28.61 -21.78
N SER A 259 -11.89 28.80 -22.10
CA SER A 259 -12.81 27.70 -22.43
C SER A 259 -12.35 26.89 -23.64
N THR A 260 -11.95 27.57 -24.72
CA THR A 260 -11.42 26.91 -25.93
C THR A 260 -10.12 26.17 -25.63
N PHE A 261 -9.24 26.79 -24.84
CA PHE A 261 -7.99 26.18 -24.41
C PHE A 261 -8.21 24.90 -23.59
N LEU A 262 -9.11 24.90 -22.61
CA LEU A 262 -9.42 23.73 -21.78
C LEU A 262 -10.09 22.61 -22.60
N LYS A 263 -11.00 22.95 -23.52
CA LYS A 263 -11.56 21.98 -24.49
C LYS A 263 -10.46 21.34 -25.35
N GLN A 264 -9.48 22.12 -25.78
CA GLN A 264 -8.31 21.61 -26.51
C GLN A 264 -7.47 20.68 -25.62
N ARG A 265 -7.23 21.03 -24.35
CA ARG A 265 -6.53 20.17 -23.36
C ARG A 265 -7.24 18.83 -23.18
N LEU A 266 -8.55 18.85 -23.02
CA LEU A 266 -9.36 17.64 -22.86
C LEU A 266 -9.19 16.70 -24.05
N ARG A 267 -9.28 17.22 -25.27
CA ARG A 267 -9.07 16.44 -26.50
C ARG A 267 -7.67 15.79 -26.53
N TRP A 268 -6.62 16.56 -26.28
CA TRP A 268 -5.24 16.03 -26.30
C TRP A 268 -4.99 15.01 -25.19
N THR A 269 -5.64 15.18 -24.06
CA THR A 269 -5.54 14.27 -22.94
C THR A 269 -6.21 12.92 -23.23
N ARG A 270 -7.39 12.91 -23.87
CA ARG A 270 -8.02 11.66 -24.36
C ARG A 270 -7.12 10.92 -25.35
N ASN A 271 -6.49 11.65 -26.27
CA ASN A 271 -5.55 11.07 -27.23
C ASN A 271 -4.35 10.46 -26.52
N SER A 272 -3.83 11.15 -25.49
CA SER A 272 -2.74 10.62 -24.67
C SER A 272 -3.13 9.34 -23.95
N TRP A 273 -4.23 9.35 -23.18
CA TRP A 273 -4.70 8.15 -22.49
C TRP A 273 -4.80 6.95 -23.42
N ARG A 274 -5.42 7.10 -24.60
CA ARG A 274 -5.57 6.00 -25.56
C ARG A 274 -4.24 5.46 -26.07
N ALA A 275 -3.37 6.36 -26.52
CA ALA A 275 -2.11 5.96 -27.10
C ALA A 275 -1.16 5.37 -26.05
N ASP A 276 -1.14 5.93 -24.83
CA ASP A 276 -0.24 5.52 -23.76
C ASP A 276 -0.63 4.18 -23.15
N THR A 277 -1.92 3.98 -22.85
CA THR A 277 -2.38 2.69 -22.31
C THR A 277 -2.24 1.58 -23.34
N ARG A 278 -2.48 1.88 -24.62
CA ARG A 278 -2.19 0.96 -25.72
C ARG A 278 -0.71 0.60 -25.78
N ALA A 279 0.18 1.59 -25.75
CA ALA A 279 1.62 1.35 -25.86
C ALA A 279 2.16 0.50 -24.71
N LEU A 280 1.66 0.72 -23.48
CA LEU A 280 1.97 -0.13 -22.32
C LEU A 280 1.40 -1.55 -22.46
N TYR A 281 0.20 -1.68 -23.02
CA TYR A 281 -0.46 -2.96 -23.25
C TYR A 281 0.24 -3.79 -24.35
N GLU A 282 0.61 -3.15 -25.46
CA GLU A 282 1.36 -3.77 -26.57
C GLU A 282 2.82 -4.07 -26.20
N GLY A 283 3.32 -3.48 -25.10
CA GLY A 283 4.59 -3.84 -24.46
C GLY A 283 5.87 -3.35 -25.14
N TRP A 284 5.81 -2.78 -26.35
CA TRP A 284 7.01 -2.30 -27.04
C TRP A 284 7.78 -1.22 -26.24
N VAL A 285 7.07 -0.45 -25.42
CA VAL A 285 7.68 0.61 -24.59
C VAL A 285 8.63 0.07 -23.51
N TYR A 286 8.53 -1.22 -23.11
CA TYR A 286 9.37 -1.81 -22.06
C TYR A 286 10.84 -1.95 -22.48
N LYS A 287 11.14 -1.90 -23.78
CA LYS A 287 12.51 -1.75 -24.29
C LYS A 287 13.15 -0.41 -23.91
N HIS A 288 12.33 0.61 -23.60
CA HIS A 288 12.76 1.99 -23.35
C HIS A 288 12.46 2.41 -21.90
N LYS A 289 13.31 1.99 -20.95
CA LYS A 289 13.14 2.18 -19.49
C LYS A 289 12.62 3.57 -19.09
N TRP A 290 13.19 4.65 -19.64
CA TRP A 290 12.80 6.03 -19.31
C TRP A 290 11.43 6.43 -19.87
N LEU A 291 11.09 5.96 -21.07
CA LEU A 291 9.76 6.15 -21.63
C LEU A 291 8.73 5.39 -20.80
N THR A 292 8.98 4.11 -20.48
CA THR A 292 8.11 3.30 -19.62
C THR A 292 7.85 4.00 -18.30
N PHE A 293 8.91 4.38 -17.58
CA PHE A 293 8.83 5.09 -16.31
C PHE A 293 8.00 6.37 -16.43
N PHE A 294 8.22 7.17 -17.49
CA PHE A 294 7.47 8.39 -17.70
C PHE A 294 6.00 8.17 -18.02
N LEU A 295 5.67 7.12 -18.79
CA LEU A 295 4.29 6.77 -19.09
C LEU A 295 3.57 6.32 -17.82
N ILE A 296 4.19 5.47 -16.99
CA ILE A 296 3.62 5.03 -15.69
C ILE A 296 3.40 6.23 -14.77
N ASP A 297 4.40 7.12 -14.59
CA ASP A 297 4.22 8.35 -13.79
C ASP A 297 3.06 9.19 -14.31
N ARG A 298 2.90 9.29 -15.64
CA ARG A 298 1.84 10.08 -16.25
C ARG A 298 0.45 9.50 -16.07
N LEU A 299 0.30 8.17 -15.92
CA LEU A 299 -0.97 7.53 -15.54
C LEU A 299 -1.34 7.83 -14.09
N ILE A 300 -0.37 7.85 -13.18
CA ILE A 300 -0.57 8.01 -11.72
C ILE A 300 -0.68 9.50 -11.32
N GLN A 301 0.00 10.39 -12.05
CA GLN A 301 0.07 11.83 -11.79
C GLN A 301 -1.28 12.53 -11.55
N PRO A 302 -2.37 12.27 -12.31
CA PRO A 302 -3.64 12.96 -12.12
C PRO A 302 -4.23 12.77 -10.72
N PHE A 303 -4.08 11.57 -10.16
CA PHE A 303 -4.60 11.22 -8.84
C PHE A 303 -3.74 11.83 -7.73
N THR A 304 -2.42 11.65 -7.82
CA THR A 304 -1.47 12.17 -6.82
C THR A 304 -1.41 13.70 -6.79
N LEU A 305 -1.59 14.38 -7.92
CA LEU A 305 -1.62 15.85 -7.99
C LEU A 305 -2.81 16.45 -7.22
N LEU A 306 -3.95 15.76 -7.19
CA LEU A 306 -5.18 16.24 -6.55
C LEU A 306 -5.21 16.00 -5.04
N LEU A 307 -4.29 15.19 -4.50
CA LEU A 307 -4.14 15.05 -3.06
C LEU A 307 -3.78 16.39 -2.41
N GLY A 308 -2.90 17.20 -3.02
CA GLY A 308 -2.52 18.52 -2.49
C GLY A 308 -3.72 19.39 -2.11
N PRO A 309 -4.62 19.73 -3.05
CA PRO A 309 -5.85 20.47 -2.76
C PRO A 309 -6.75 19.82 -1.72
N MET A 310 -6.84 18.48 -1.70
CA MET A 310 -7.65 17.77 -0.70
C MET A 310 -7.09 17.94 0.71
N TYR A 311 -5.77 17.80 0.87
CA TYR A 311 -5.09 18.09 2.14
C TYR A 311 -5.26 19.56 2.53
N PHE A 312 -5.14 20.51 1.59
CA PHE A 312 -5.35 21.93 1.85
C PHE A 312 -6.79 22.25 2.31
N ILE A 313 -7.81 21.76 1.60
CA ILE A 313 -9.22 21.91 1.99
C ILE A 313 -9.45 21.27 3.35
N ASN A 314 -8.88 20.09 3.58
CA ASN A 314 -8.97 19.40 4.85
C ASN A 314 -8.32 20.22 5.99
N SER A 315 -7.16 20.84 5.78
CA SER A 315 -6.54 21.78 6.73
C SER A 315 -7.47 22.96 7.05
N LEU A 316 -8.09 23.55 6.03
CA LEU A 316 -9.03 24.67 6.22
C LEU A 316 -10.28 24.25 7.01
N LEU A 317 -10.88 23.09 6.68
CA LEU A 317 -12.07 22.57 7.36
C LEU A 317 -11.84 22.29 8.85
N HIS A 318 -10.59 22.06 9.25
CA HIS A 318 -10.19 21.80 10.63
C HIS A 318 -9.44 22.98 11.27
N ALA A 319 -9.52 24.18 10.67
CA ALA A 319 -8.89 25.40 11.17
C ALA A 319 -7.35 25.33 11.36
N GLU A 320 -6.66 24.47 10.61
CA GLU A 320 -5.19 24.33 10.62
C GLU A 320 -4.53 25.35 9.69
N PHE A 321 -4.78 26.64 9.94
CA PHE A 321 -4.40 27.73 9.02
C PHE A 321 -2.89 27.81 8.76
N ASN A 322 -2.05 27.53 9.75
CA ASN A 322 -0.59 27.53 9.57
C ASN A 322 -0.14 26.45 8.56
N ILE A 323 -0.78 25.28 8.58
CA ILE A 323 -0.48 24.20 7.63
C ILE A 323 -1.06 24.54 6.25
N ALA A 324 -2.28 25.07 6.20
CA ALA A 324 -2.87 25.55 4.96
C ALA A 324 -1.97 26.62 4.30
N LEU A 325 -1.44 27.57 5.08
CA LEU A 325 -0.47 28.57 4.64
C LEU A 325 0.84 27.92 4.19
N GLY A 326 1.38 26.95 4.94
CA GLY A 326 2.57 26.20 4.55
C GLY A 326 2.40 25.48 3.22
N ILE A 327 1.27 24.81 3.00
CA ILE A 327 0.91 24.16 1.74
C ILE A 327 0.79 25.21 0.62
N LEU A 328 0.18 26.36 0.90
CA LEU A 328 0.03 27.45 -0.06
C LEU A 328 1.40 28.04 -0.48
N PHE A 329 2.29 28.31 0.48
CA PHE A 329 3.66 28.77 0.21
C PHE A 329 4.45 27.73 -0.57
N TRP A 330 4.34 26.46 -0.18
CA TRP A 330 4.97 25.36 -0.89
C TRP A 330 4.46 25.25 -2.34
N TRP A 331 3.17 25.46 -2.60
CA TRP A 331 2.66 25.50 -3.97
C TRP A 331 3.30 26.63 -4.77
N HIS A 332 3.35 27.85 -4.22
CA HIS A 332 3.97 28.98 -4.91
C HIS A 332 5.46 28.73 -5.17
N GLY A 333 6.24 28.38 -4.15
CA GLY A 333 7.66 28.06 -4.30
C GLY A 333 7.91 26.92 -5.30
N SER A 334 7.17 25.82 -5.18
CA SER A 334 7.34 24.66 -6.08
C SER A 334 7.00 24.97 -7.53
N ARG A 335 5.97 25.78 -7.81
CA ARG A 335 5.64 26.15 -9.19
C ARG A 335 6.64 27.14 -9.76
N LEU A 336 7.15 28.08 -8.97
CA LEU A 336 8.21 29.01 -9.40
C LEU A 336 9.45 28.25 -9.87
N ILE A 337 9.89 27.26 -9.09
CA ILE A 337 11.01 26.39 -9.47
C ILE A 337 10.69 25.63 -10.76
N LYS A 338 9.51 25.01 -10.87
CA LYS A 338 9.16 24.22 -12.07
C LYS A 338 9.07 25.04 -13.35
N ILE A 339 8.62 26.30 -13.29
CA ILE A 339 8.50 27.16 -14.48
C ILE A 339 9.72 28.08 -14.66
N HIS A 340 10.81 27.88 -13.92
CA HIS A 340 11.94 28.81 -13.91
C HIS A 340 12.54 29.06 -15.31
N GLN A 341 12.58 28.05 -16.18
CA GLN A 341 13.09 28.19 -17.55
C GLN A 341 12.18 29.04 -18.45
N HIS A 342 10.89 29.13 -18.13
CA HIS A 342 9.98 30.05 -18.78
C HIS A 342 10.17 31.46 -18.21
N LEU A 343 10.28 31.60 -16.88
CA LEU A 343 10.48 32.91 -16.23
C LEU A 343 11.80 33.58 -16.64
N LYS A 344 12.85 32.82 -16.97
CA LYS A 344 14.08 33.36 -17.56
C LYS A 344 13.85 34.12 -18.87
N GLU A 345 12.93 33.63 -19.71
CA GLU A 345 12.57 34.30 -20.96
C GLU A 345 11.49 35.37 -20.74
N GLN A 346 10.64 35.19 -19.73
CA GLN A 346 9.44 36.02 -19.50
C GLN A 346 9.24 36.32 -18.00
N PRO A 347 10.05 37.20 -17.40
CA PRO A 347 10.00 37.45 -15.97
C PRO A 347 8.66 38.01 -15.49
N LYS A 348 7.98 38.79 -16.34
CA LYS A 348 6.67 39.42 -16.03
C LYS A 348 5.57 38.39 -15.74
N ASP A 349 5.71 37.16 -16.24
CA ASP A 349 4.73 36.09 -16.05
C ASP A 349 4.78 35.49 -14.64
N ILE A 350 5.67 35.95 -13.75
CA ILE A 350 5.62 35.64 -12.31
C ILE A 350 4.26 35.97 -11.68
N LYS A 351 3.59 37.02 -12.20
CA LYS A 351 2.23 37.43 -11.76
C LYS A 351 1.16 36.39 -12.09
N LEU A 352 1.43 35.45 -12.99
CA LEU A 352 0.50 34.37 -13.36
C LEU A 352 0.62 33.14 -12.47
N ILE A 353 1.52 33.13 -11.48
CA ILE A 353 1.82 31.93 -10.69
C ILE A 353 0.57 31.32 -10.03
N SER A 354 -0.28 32.13 -9.42
CA SER A 354 -1.50 31.65 -8.75
C SER A 354 -2.52 31.11 -9.76
N VAL A 355 -2.67 31.78 -10.92
CA VAL A 355 -3.51 31.29 -12.03
C VAL A 355 -2.97 29.98 -12.59
N TYR A 356 -1.66 29.84 -12.73
CA TYR A 356 -1.00 28.62 -13.17
C TYR A 356 -1.18 27.47 -12.18
N ILE A 357 -1.11 27.73 -10.87
CA ILE A 357 -1.38 26.72 -9.81
C ILE A 357 -2.80 26.19 -9.96
N ILE A 358 -3.81 27.06 -10.01
CA ILE A 358 -5.21 26.67 -10.20
C ILE A 358 -5.36 25.86 -11.50
N TYR A 359 -4.76 26.35 -12.58
CA TYR A 359 -4.75 25.66 -13.86
C TYR A 359 -4.16 24.24 -13.76
N THR A 360 -3.08 24.02 -12.99
CA THR A 360 -2.50 22.67 -12.82
C THR A 360 -3.48 21.69 -12.16
N TYR A 361 -4.28 22.14 -11.20
CA TYR A 361 -5.31 21.30 -10.57
C TYR A 361 -6.51 21.06 -11.48
N VAL A 362 -6.95 22.08 -12.22
CA VAL A 362 -7.97 21.94 -13.26
C VAL A 362 -7.54 20.90 -14.30
N LEU A 363 -6.24 20.86 -14.68
CA LEU A 363 -5.73 19.81 -15.56
C LEU A 363 -5.79 18.42 -14.93
N GLY A 364 -5.55 18.28 -13.62
CA GLY A 364 -5.72 17.01 -12.92
C GLY A 364 -7.15 16.47 -13.08
N ILE A 365 -8.14 17.34 -12.86
CA ILE A 365 -9.56 17.02 -13.04
C ILE A 365 -9.87 16.68 -14.51
N ILE A 366 -9.37 17.47 -15.46
CA ILE A 366 -9.53 17.21 -16.89
C ILE A 366 -8.94 15.84 -17.27
N LYS A 367 -7.81 15.44 -16.67
CA LYS A 367 -7.20 14.12 -16.92
C LYS A 367 -8.07 12.98 -16.43
N ILE A 368 -8.67 13.08 -15.25
CA ILE A 368 -9.63 12.08 -14.74
C ILE A 368 -10.89 12.05 -15.62
N TYR A 369 -11.46 13.21 -15.95
CA TYR A 369 -12.62 13.27 -16.84
C TYR A 369 -12.32 12.69 -18.23
N ALA A 370 -11.12 12.95 -18.76
CA ALA A 370 -10.64 12.40 -20.03
C ALA A 370 -10.54 10.87 -20.00
N LEU A 371 -10.21 10.26 -18.86
CA LEU A 371 -10.17 8.81 -18.68
C LEU A 371 -11.55 8.19 -18.85
N TYR A 372 -12.59 8.73 -18.20
CA TYR A 372 -13.96 8.23 -18.36
C TYR A 372 -14.62 8.60 -19.68
N SER A 373 -14.07 9.60 -20.38
CA SER A 373 -14.51 10.01 -21.72
C SER A 373 -13.54 9.59 -22.81
N ILE A 374 -12.66 8.62 -22.53
CA ILE A 374 -11.55 8.20 -23.40
C ILE A 374 -12.01 7.75 -24.78
N ASN A 375 -13.15 7.02 -24.85
CA ASN A 375 -13.72 6.52 -26.11
C ASN A 375 -14.74 7.50 -26.75
N GLN A 376 -14.75 8.77 -26.31
CA GLN A 376 -15.55 9.80 -26.97
C GLN A 376 -14.80 10.33 -28.20
N GLN A 377 -15.38 10.03 -29.37
CA GLN A 377 -14.93 10.59 -30.63
C GLN A 377 -15.68 11.91 -30.88
N GLY A 378 -14.95 12.97 -31.21
CA GLY A 378 -15.55 14.26 -31.54
C GLY A 378 -14.51 15.35 -31.74
N TRP A 379 -14.75 16.20 -32.74
CA TRP A 379 -13.95 17.37 -33.03
C TRP A 379 -14.56 18.57 -32.29
N ILE A 380 -13.99 18.92 -31.14
CA ILE A 380 -14.61 19.91 -30.23
C ILE A 380 -14.45 21.36 -30.72
N THR A 381 -13.60 21.64 -31.73
CA THR A 381 -13.19 23.03 -32.01
C THR A 381 -13.42 23.58 -33.42
N ARG A 382 -13.64 22.77 -34.48
CA ARG A 382 -13.74 23.32 -35.86
C ARG A 382 -14.63 22.58 -36.88
N TRP A 383 -15.19 21.40 -36.56
CA TRP A 383 -16.12 20.71 -37.48
C TRP A 383 -17.57 21.08 -37.18
N SER A 384 -18.40 21.15 -38.22
CA SER A 384 -19.82 21.46 -38.07
C SER A 384 -20.49 20.45 -37.14
N SER A 385 -21.24 20.97 -36.17
CA SER A 385 -22.04 20.21 -35.20
C SER A 385 -23.01 19.21 -35.85
N ASN A 386 -23.41 19.46 -37.10
CA ASN A 386 -24.39 18.68 -37.85
C ASN A 386 -23.90 17.27 -38.24
N ARG A 387 -22.61 16.95 -38.07
CA ARG A 387 -22.06 15.60 -38.34
C ARG A 387 -21.59 14.86 -37.09
N LEU A 388 -21.78 15.43 -35.90
CA LEU A 388 -21.45 14.78 -34.64
C LEU A 388 -22.72 14.12 -34.06
N GLN A 389 -22.62 12.83 -33.69
CA GLN A 389 -23.69 12.15 -32.96
C GLN A 389 -24.10 12.99 -31.74
N LYS A 390 -25.40 13.30 -31.59
CA LYS A 390 -25.97 13.88 -30.38
C LYS A 390 -25.45 13.07 -29.18
N ALA A 391 -24.74 13.74 -28.28
CA ALA A 391 -24.23 13.07 -27.08
C ALA A 391 -25.43 12.59 -26.27
N ASN A 392 -25.57 11.27 -26.12
CA ASN A 392 -26.59 10.69 -25.25
C ASN A 392 -26.40 11.27 -23.84
N LEU A 393 -27.43 11.98 -23.32
CA LEU A 393 -27.40 12.64 -22.01
C LEU A 393 -26.99 11.67 -20.90
N LEU A 394 -27.41 10.41 -20.99
CA LEU A 394 -27.03 9.33 -20.06
C LEU A 394 -25.51 9.07 -20.06
N LYS A 395 -24.87 9.10 -21.24
CA LYS A 395 -23.42 8.93 -21.39
C LYS A 395 -22.64 10.15 -20.93
N ALA A 396 -23.24 11.34 -21.01
CA ALA A 396 -22.65 12.55 -20.44
C ALA A 396 -22.73 12.53 -18.92
N PHE A 397 -23.89 12.17 -18.36
CA PHE A 397 -24.12 12.04 -16.92
C PHE A 397 -23.15 11.04 -16.27
N THR A 398 -23.07 9.82 -16.78
CA THR A 398 -22.17 8.76 -16.27
C THR A 398 -20.69 9.18 -16.19
N ARG A 399 -20.20 10.00 -17.13
CA ARG A 399 -18.81 10.50 -17.10
C ARG A 399 -18.58 11.51 -15.99
N HIS A 400 -19.52 12.45 -15.82
CA HIS A 400 -19.44 13.43 -14.75
C HIS A 400 -19.63 12.75 -13.40
N ALA A 401 -20.56 11.80 -13.30
CA ALA A 401 -20.76 10.95 -12.12
C ALA A 401 -19.47 10.19 -11.76
N ASN A 402 -18.86 9.45 -12.68
CA ASN A 402 -17.62 8.71 -12.39
C ASN A 402 -16.44 9.63 -12.04
N THR A 403 -16.33 10.78 -12.70
CA THR A 403 -15.31 11.79 -12.35
C THR A 403 -15.54 12.29 -10.93
N PHE A 404 -16.78 12.65 -10.59
CA PHE A 404 -17.16 13.09 -9.26
C PHE A 404 -16.91 11.99 -8.22
N SER A 405 -17.36 10.75 -8.46
CA SER A 405 -17.11 9.59 -7.59
C SER A 405 -15.61 9.35 -7.36
N THR A 406 -14.77 9.56 -8.36
CA THR A 406 -13.31 9.45 -8.19
C THR A 406 -12.76 10.56 -7.30
N LEU A 407 -13.20 11.81 -7.52
CA LEU A 407 -12.78 12.94 -6.68
C LEU A 407 -13.27 12.76 -5.23
N THR A 408 -14.50 12.29 -5.05
CA THR A 408 -15.09 11.94 -3.75
C THR A 408 -14.31 10.81 -3.11
N LEU A 409 -13.97 9.75 -3.83
CA LEU A 409 -13.17 8.64 -3.31
C LEU A 409 -11.78 9.11 -2.86
N LEU A 410 -11.09 9.94 -3.64
CA LEU A 410 -9.80 10.50 -3.25
C LEU A 410 -9.92 11.39 -2.00
N PHE A 411 -10.97 12.22 -1.92
CA PHE A 411 -11.24 13.02 -0.73
C PHE A 411 -11.58 12.14 0.48
N LEU A 412 -12.37 11.07 0.29
CA LEU A 412 -12.69 10.09 1.31
C LEU A 412 -11.46 9.30 1.76
N ILE A 413 -10.50 9.01 0.87
CA ILE A 413 -9.22 8.42 1.25
C ILE A 413 -8.44 9.40 2.15
N VAL A 414 -8.37 10.68 1.80
CA VAL A 414 -7.72 11.69 2.66
C VAL A 414 -8.46 11.83 3.99
N ALA A 415 -9.80 11.87 3.97
CA ALA A 415 -10.61 11.92 5.17
C ALA A 415 -10.50 10.63 6.00
N PHE A 416 -10.35 9.47 5.37
CA PHE A 416 -10.13 8.18 6.01
C PHE A 416 -8.73 8.11 6.59
N VAL A 417 -7.68 8.49 5.88
CA VAL A 417 -6.31 8.59 6.43
C VAL A 417 -6.28 9.58 7.59
N ARG A 418 -7.01 10.71 7.48
CA ARG A 418 -7.19 11.62 8.62
C ARG A 418 -7.94 10.95 9.74
N LYS A 419 -9.01 10.21 9.45
CA LYS A 419 -9.77 9.47 10.45
C LYS A 419 -8.87 8.44 11.12
N GLU A 420 -8.18 7.57 10.41
CA GLU A 420 -7.25 6.58 10.93
C GLU A 420 -6.09 7.20 11.70
N THR A 421 -5.48 8.29 11.22
CA THR A 421 -4.48 9.02 12.02
C THR A 421 -5.10 9.70 13.23
N THR A 422 -6.31 10.23 13.11
CA THR A 422 -7.08 10.80 14.23
C THR A 422 -7.59 9.70 15.16
N TYR A 423 -7.83 8.47 14.74
CA TYR A 423 -8.24 7.32 15.56
C TYR A 423 -7.03 6.63 16.17
N ALA A 424 -5.88 6.65 15.50
CA ALA A 424 -4.59 6.34 16.09
C ALA A 424 -4.22 7.39 17.17
N ASN A 425 -4.61 8.66 16.96
CA ASN A 425 -4.38 9.76 17.91
C ASN A 425 -5.55 10.03 18.88
N LYS A 426 -6.74 9.45 18.65
CA LYS A 426 -7.96 9.42 19.50
C LYS A 426 -8.31 7.98 19.86
N SER A 427 -7.30 7.11 19.89
CA SER A 427 -7.35 6.00 20.80
C SER A 427 -7.47 6.65 22.18
N PRO A 428 -8.43 6.26 23.03
CA PRO A 428 -8.57 6.81 24.38
C PRO A 428 -7.31 6.64 25.25
N TYR A 429 -6.27 6.00 24.71
CA TYR A 429 -4.91 5.92 25.26
C TYR A 429 -4.04 7.18 25.05
N VAL A 430 -4.33 8.05 24.08
CA VAL A 430 -3.51 9.26 23.81
C VAL A 430 -4.06 10.50 24.54
N GLU A 431 -5.38 10.60 24.71
CA GLU A 431 -6.00 11.69 25.48
C GLU A 431 -5.77 11.52 27.00
N SER A 432 -5.65 10.28 27.52
CA SER A 432 -5.24 10.05 28.92
C SER A 432 -3.75 10.33 29.20
N LEU A 433 -2.92 10.49 28.17
CA LEU A 433 -1.48 10.80 28.32
C LEU A 433 -1.16 12.30 28.23
N GLN A 434 -2.10 13.16 27.81
CA GLN A 434 -1.87 14.61 27.69
C GLN A 434 -2.49 15.45 28.81
N GLU A 435 -3.53 14.98 29.51
CA GLU A 435 -4.05 15.67 30.71
C GLU A 435 -3.20 15.42 31.98
N LEU A 436 -2.29 14.44 31.94
CA LEU A 436 -1.41 14.11 33.07
C LEU A 436 -0.08 14.89 33.10
N THR A 437 0.14 15.84 32.19
CA THR A 437 1.40 16.60 32.14
C THR A 437 1.17 18.08 31.87
N LEU A 438 0.98 18.90 32.92
CA LEU A 438 1.68 20.20 33.03
C LEU A 438 1.60 20.88 34.40
N VAL A 439 0.72 20.44 35.32
CA VAL A 439 0.62 21.09 36.66
C VAL A 439 1.12 20.18 37.81
N GLU A 440 1.21 18.87 37.61
CA GLU A 440 1.77 17.94 38.61
C GLU A 440 3.19 17.43 38.27
N ALA A 441 3.68 17.68 37.05
CA ALA A 441 4.99 17.21 36.58
C ALA A 441 6.19 18.09 36.99
N ILE A 442 5.99 19.13 37.80
CA ILE A 442 7.09 20.02 38.26
C ILE A 442 7.52 19.70 39.70
N GLN A 443 6.81 18.85 40.45
CA GLN A 443 7.21 18.49 41.81
C GLN A 443 6.81 17.04 42.17
N LYS A 444 7.55 16.03 41.67
CA LYS A 444 7.83 14.76 42.39
C LYS A 444 8.81 13.85 41.59
N PRO A 445 9.60 13.00 42.29
CA PRO A 445 10.69 12.21 41.70
C PRO A 445 10.19 10.96 40.97
N LEU A 446 11.07 10.42 40.11
CA LEU A 446 11.09 9.12 39.41
C LEU A 446 9.81 8.25 39.44
N ILE A 447 9.33 7.92 38.22
CA ILE A 447 8.57 6.72 37.81
C ILE A 447 8.07 5.86 38.99
N GLY A 448 6.84 6.15 39.44
CA GLY A 448 6.09 5.24 40.31
C GLY A 448 5.65 4.02 39.49
N GLU A 449 5.95 2.84 40.01
CA GLU A 449 5.54 1.53 39.51
C GLU A 449 4.07 1.50 39.06
N LEU A 450 3.80 0.97 37.86
CA LEU A 450 2.52 0.31 37.61
C LEU A 450 2.45 -0.88 38.57
N THR A 451 1.54 -0.85 39.54
CA THR A 451 1.43 -1.92 40.55
C THR A 451 0.97 -3.23 39.90
N MET A 452 1.50 -4.36 40.38
CA MET A 452 1.10 -5.71 39.95
C MET A 452 -0.42 -5.98 40.03
N GLU A 453 -1.18 -5.20 40.79
CA GLU A 453 -2.65 -5.27 40.86
C GLU A 453 -3.34 -4.86 39.54
N GLN A 454 -2.70 -4.07 38.68
CA GLN A 454 -3.32 -3.57 37.45
C GLN A 454 -3.24 -4.58 36.29
N ALA A 455 -2.35 -5.57 36.37
CA ALA A 455 -2.09 -6.60 35.37
C ALA A 455 -2.69 -8.00 35.73
N GLN A 456 -3.90 -8.03 36.27
CA GLN A 456 -4.60 -9.30 36.57
C GLN A 456 -5.24 -9.93 35.31
N PRO A 457 -5.15 -11.26 35.11
CA PRO A 457 -5.78 -11.95 33.99
C PRO A 457 -7.30 -12.07 34.17
N ILE A 458 -8.00 -12.52 33.12
CA ILE A 458 -9.44 -12.85 33.21
C ILE A 458 -9.57 -14.20 33.95
N GLN A 459 -10.21 -14.18 35.12
CA GLN A 459 -10.41 -15.40 35.93
C GLN A 459 -11.63 -16.20 35.47
N LEU A 460 -11.66 -17.50 35.75
CA LEU A 460 -12.86 -18.33 35.61
C LEU A 460 -13.58 -18.48 36.95
N HIS A 461 -14.91 -18.47 36.90
CA HIS A 461 -15.75 -18.78 38.04
C HIS A 461 -16.84 -19.78 37.64
N VAL A 462 -16.98 -20.86 38.41
CA VAL A 462 -18.07 -21.81 38.26
C VAL A 462 -19.20 -21.38 39.18
N VAL A 463 -20.39 -21.16 38.61
CA VAL A 463 -21.57 -20.80 39.39
C VAL A 463 -22.03 -22.00 40.21
N GLU A 464 -21.92 -21.93 41.53
CA GLU A 464 -22.21 -23.06 42.43
C GLU A 464 -23.70 -23.34 42.60
N THR A 465 -24.53 -22.29 42.63
CA THR A 465 -25.99 -22.38 42.80
C THR A 465 -26.70 -21.50 41.77
N ASP A 466 -27.94 -21.87 41.41
CA ASP A 466 -28.78 -21.05 40.54
C ASP A 466 -28.85 -19.60 41.07
N THR A 467 -28.50 -18.63 40.21
CA THR A 467 -28.36 -17.22 40.61
C THR A 467 -28.80 -16.27 39.49
N ASN A 468 -28.64 -14.96 39.69
CA ASN A 468 -28.83 -13.93 38.67
C ASN A 468 -27.58 -13.04 38.56
N LEU A 469 -27.54 -12.20 37.52
CA LEU A 469 -26.38 -11.35 37.22
C LEU A 469 -26.05 -10.35 38.35
N GLN A 470 -27.06 -9.80 39.04
CA GLN A 470 -26.86 -8.83 40.11
C GLN A 470 -26.22 -9.47 41.35
N ASN A 471 -26.74 -10.61 41.78
CA ASN A 471 -26.20 -11.36 42.93
C ASN A 471 -24.77 -11.83 42.66
N LEU A 472 -24.50 -12.30 41.44
CA LEU A 472 -23.18 -12.77 41.04
C LEU A 472 -22.16 -11.62 40.93
N SER A 473 -22.60 -10.45 40.49
CA SER A 473 -21.78 -9.23 40.45
C SER A 473 -21.35 -8.77 41.85
N LEU A 474 -22.24 -8.84 42.84
CA LEU A 474 -21.94 -8.55 44.25
C LEU A 474 -20.92 -9.53 44.83
N LEU A 475 -21.11 -10.84 44.58
CA LEU A 475 -20.20 -11.89 45.05
C LEU A 475 -18.78 -11.69 44.52
N LEU A 476 -18.66 -11.41 43.22
CA LEU A 476 -17.38 -11.30 42.52
C LEU A 476 -16.74 -9.91 42.60
N LYS A 477 -17.43 -8.93 43.20
CA LYS A 477 -17.00 -7.52 43.26
C LYS A 477 -16.67 -6.91 41.88
N VAL A 478 -17.44 -7.28 40.86
CA VAL A 478 -17.27 -6.77 39.48
C VAL A 478 -18.54 -6.06 39.03
N ASN A 479 -18.41 -4.97 38.28
CA ASN A 479 -19.55 -4.25 37.71
C ASN A 479 -20.50 -5.19 36.90
N PRO A 480 -21.82 -5.19 37.15
CA PRO A 480 -22.74 -6.16 36.54
C PRO A 480 -22.84 -6.02 35.01
N ASN A 481 -22.74 -4.80 34.48
CA ASN A 481 -22.72 -4.57 33.04
C ASN A 481 -21.44 -5.12 32.39
N LYS A 482 -20.31 -5.02 33.10
CA LYS A 482 -19.03 -5.57 32.64
C LYS A 482 -19.05 -7.09 32.68
N LEU A 483 -19.54 -7.68 33.78
CA LEU A 483 -19.71 -9.12 33.92
C LEU A 483 -20.63 -9.70 32.83
N TYR A 484 -21.74 -9.01 32.53
CA TYR A 484 -22.63 -9.39 31.43
C TYR A 484 -21.94 -9.31 30.08
N LYS A 485 -21.25 -8.20 29.78
CA LYS A 485 -20.52 -8.05 28.51
C LYS A 485 -19.56 -9.21 28.31
N PHE A 486 -18.72 -9.55 29.28
CA PHE A 486 -17.74 -10.64 29.15
C PHE A 486 -18.35 -12.03 28.97
N ASN A 487 -19.64 -12.21 29.30
CA ASN A 487 -20.32 -13.50 29.26
C ASN A 487 -21.61 -13.48 28.43
N HIS A 488 -21.81 -12.45 27.60
CA HIS A 488 -23.06 -12.24 26.86
C HIS A 488 -23.37 -13.39 25.89
N ASN A 489 -22.35 -14.13 25.46
CA ASN A 489 -22.45 -15.29 24.58
C ASN A 489 -23.06 -16.53 25.27
N ILE A 490 -23.01 -16.61 26.61
CA ILE A 490 -23.51 -17.75 27.39
C ILE A 490 -24.63 -17.39 28.37
N LEU A 491 -24.73 -16.14 28.83
CA LEU A 491 -25.75 -15.73 29.79
C LEU A 491 -27.10 -15.45 29.11
N ASN A 492 -28.17 -15.88 29.78
CA ASN A 492 -29.55 -15.44 29.54
C ASN A 492 -29.97 -14.54 30.70
N SER A 493 -30.65 -13.42 30.41
CA SER A 493 -30.80 -12.26 31.30
C SER A 493 -31.56 -12.50 32.61
N ASN A 494 -32.24 -13.65 32.79
CA ASN A 494 -33.19 -13.84 33.88
C ASN A 494 -32.76 -14.87 34.93
N THR A 495 -31.89 -15.83 34.60
CA THR A 495 -31.42 -16.87 35.54
C THR A 495 -30.15 -17.52 34.99
N ILE A 496 -29.13 -17.69 35.84
CA ILE A 496 -27.85 -18.34 35.55
C ILE A 496 -27.84 -19.66 36.32
N LYS A 497 -27.70 -20.78 35.61
CA LYS A 497 -27.79 -22.11 36.21
C LYS A 497 -26.50 -22.52 36.90
N ALA A 498 -26.62 -23.29 37.99
CA ALA A 498 -25.49 -23.96 38.62
C ALA A 498 -24.69 -24.78 37.57
N GLY A 499 -23.36 -24.77 37.69
CA GLY A 499 -22.44 -25.35 36.72
C GLY A 499 -22.13 -24.47 35.50
N THR A 500 -22.76 -23.28 35.37
CA THR A 500 -22.37 -22.32 34.32
C THR A 500 -20.98 -21.76 34.63
N VAL A 501 -20.06 -21.85 33.66
CA VAL A 501 -18.70 -21.32 33.79
C VAL A 501 -18.64 -19.92 33.17
N ILE A 502 -18.22 -18.91 33.93
CA ILE A 502 -18.14 -17.52 33.48
C ILE A 502 -16.71 -16.96 33.56
N SER A 503 -16.43 -15.97 32.72
CA SER A 503 -15.22 -15.17 32.73
C SER A 503 -15.40 -13.94 33.62
N VAL A 504 -14.52 -13.76 34.59
CA VAL A 504 -14.48 -12.61 35.51
C VAL A 504 -13.42 -11.61 35.01
N PRO A 505 -13.82 -10.42 34.55
CA PRO A 505 -12.90 -9.46 33.94
C PRO A 505 -12.04 -8.70 34.96
N ASN A 506 -10.80 -8.36 34.58
CA ASN A 506 -10.02 -7.31 35.24
C ASN A 506 -10.61 -5.93 34.89
N GLU A 507 -10.56 -4.99 35.85
CA GLU A 507 -10.99 -3.62 35.65
C GLU A 507 -10.22 -2.88 34.52
N SER A 508 -8.96 -3.22 34.26
CA SER A 508 -8.17 -2.60 33.19
C SER A 508 -8.59 -2.99 31.77
N ILE A 509 -9.35 -4.08 31.59
CA ILE A 509 -9.74 -4.58 30.26
C ILE A 509 -10.98 -3.85 29.76
N THR A 510 -10.84 -3.16 28.62
CA THR A 510 -11.94 -2.46 27.94
C THR A 510 -12.29 -3.15 26.61
N TYR A 511 -13.56 -3.51 26.44
CA TYR A 511 -14.07 -4.07 25.17
C TYR A 511 -15.56 -3.70 24.97
N LYS A 512 -15.97 -3.53 23.72
CA LYS A 512 -17.34 -3.13 23.33
C LYS A 512 -17.97 -4.22 22.46
N PRO A 513 -18.71 -5.19 23.05
CA PRO A 513 -19.26 -6.30 22.28
C PRO A 513 -20.20 -5.82 21.19
N GLU A 514 -20.02 -6.36 19.98
CA GLU A 514 -21.08 -6.35 18.97
C GLU A 514 -22.11 -7.42 19.36
N ILE A 515 -23.13 -7.04 20.14
CA ILE A 515 -24.24 -7.93 20.49
C ILE A 515 -25.15 -8.11 19.26
N PRO A 516 -25.18 -9.30 18.63
CA PRO A 516 -25.97 -9.53 17.44
C PRO A 516 -27.44 -9.71 17.79
N THR A 517 -28.30 -9.18 16.92
CA THR A 517 -29.75 -9.07 17.07
C THR A 517 -30.52 -10.38 16.83
N LYS A 518 -29.86 -11.50 16.52
CA LYS A 518 -30.53 -12.78 16.23
C LYS A 518 -30.75 -13.61 17.50
N ASN A 519 -32.01 -14.00 17.74
CA ASN A 519 -32.37 -15.02 18.73
C ASN A 519 -31.84 -16.38 18.29
N PHE A 520 -30.89 -16.94 19.05
CA PHE A 520 -30.41 -18.31 18.86
C PHE A 520 -31.28 -19.29 19.66
N SER A 521 -31.45 -20.50 19.12
CA SER A 521 -32.11 -21.58 19.85
C SER A 521 -31.30 -21.97 21.10
N ASN A 522 -31.98 -22.15 22.23
CA ASN A 522 -31.39 -22.70 23.46
C ASN A 522 -31.18 -24.22 23.39
N ARG A 523 -31.64 -24.91 22.35
CA ARG A 523 -31.45 -26.37 22.20
C ARG A 523 -30.16 -26.67 21.45
N LEU A 524 -29.43 -27.68 21.92
CA LEU A 524 -28.27 -28.22 21.21
C LEU A 524 -28.72 -28.85 19.89
N LYS A 525 -28.09 -28.43 18.79
CA LYS A 525 -28.32 -28.91 17.43
C LYS A 525 -26.96 -29.24 16.81
N ILE A 526 -26.82 -30.50 16.38
CA ILE A 526 -25.63 -31.03 15.72
C ILE A 526 -26.06 -31.41 14.31
N THR A 527 -25.42 -30.84 13.29
CA THR A 527 -25.77 -31.08 11.88
C THR A 527 -24.52 -31.11 11.02
N TYR A 528 -24.48 -31.98 10.02
CA TYR A 528 -23.48 -31.92 8.96
C TYR A 528 -24.05 -31.17 7.74
N SER A 529 -23.26 -30.27 7.19
CA SER A 529 -23.61 -29.50 6.00
C SER A 529 -22.70 -29.92 4.84
N LYS A 530 -23.30 -30.44 3.77
CA LYS A 530 -22.57 -30.87 2.57
C LYS A 530 -22.03 -29.70 1.74
N SER A 531 -22.62 -28.51 1.86
CA SER A 531 -22.24 -27.35 1.03
C SER A 531 -20.92 -26.72 1.44
N ASP A 532 -20.60 -26.77 2.74
CA ASP A 532 -19.34 -26.26 3.30
C ASP A 532 -18.47 -27.40 3.87
N ASP A 533 -18.95 -28.64 3.84
CA ASP A 533 -18.28 -29.85 4.31
C ASP A 533 -17.92 -29.81 5.82
N VAL A 534 -18.82 -29.27 6.65
CA VAL A 534 -18.58 -29.00 8.07
C VAL A 534 -19.65 -29.62 8.98
N ILE A 535 -19.21 -30.13 10.13
CA ILE A 535 -20.04 -30.47 11.29
C ILE A 535 -20.30 -29.19 12.10
N HIS A 536 -21.55 -28.74 12.16
CA HIS A 536 -21.98 -27.57 12.91
C HIS A 536 -22.58 -27.99 14.25
N VAL A 537 -22.04 -27.45 15.35
CA VAL A 537 -22.55 -27.64 16.71
C VAL A 537 -23.07 -26.31 17.23
N LYS A 538 -24.39 -26.19 17.36
CA LYS A 538 -25.11 -24.94 17.71
C LYS A 538 -25.98 -25.13 18.95
N GLY A 539 -26.08 -24.13 19.82
CA GLY A 539 -26.97 -24.18 20.99
C GLY A 539 -26.52 -23.24 22.09
N LYS A 540 -27.20 -22.09 22.23
CA LYS A 540 -26.77 -21.05 23.18
C LYS A 540 -26.79 -21.58 24.62
N GLY A 541 -25.67 -21.46 25.32
CA GLY A 541 -25.48 -21.91 26.71
C GLY A 541 -25.37 -23.43 26.87
N GLN A 542 -25.22 -24.19 25.79
CA GLN A 542 -25.17 -25.66 25.85
C GLN A 542 -23.75 -26.17 26.04
N VAL A 543 -23.59 -27.26 26.80
CA VAL A 543 -22.33 -27.99 26.97
C VAL A 543 -22.45 -29.35 26.27
N THR A 544 -21.41 -29.76 25.54
CA THR A 544 -21.37 -31.06 24.84
C THR A 544 -19.94 -31.60 24.76
N ASN A 545 -19.81 -32.86 24.33
CA ASN A 545 -18.55 -33.59 24.15
C ASN A 545 -18.59 -34.43 22.85
N LEU A 546 -17.50 -35.13 22.50
CA LEU A 546 -17.45 -35.89 21.23
C LEU A 546 -18.33 -37.13 21.24
N THR A 547 -18.52 -37.78 22.40
CA THR A 547 -19.43 -38.92 22.53
C THR A 547 -20.86 -38.55 22.16
N ARG A 548 -21.37 -37.42 22.65
CA ARG A 548 -22.72 -36.94 22.31
C ARG A 548 -22.82 -36.53 20.85
N ILE A 549 -21.79 -35.87 20.30
CA ILE A 549 -21.76 -35.49 18.89
C ILE A 549 -21.80 -36.72 17.99
N LYS A 550 -20.95 -37.71 18.27
CA LYS A 550 -20.91 -38.97 17.53
C LYS A 550 -22.25 -39.70 17.56
N LYS A 551 -22.87 -39.84 18.74
CA LYS A 551 -24.18 -40.48 18.84
C LYS A 551 -25.21 -39.84 17.89
N VAL A 552 -25.28 -38.50 17.88
CA VAL A 552 -26.22 -37.81 16.97
C VAL A 552 -25.85 -38.01 15.50
N LEU A 553 -24.56 -38.00 15.15
CA LEU A 553 -24.14 -38.29 13.77
C LEU A 553 -24.49 -39.72 13.37
N ASP A 554 -24.26 -40.69 14.24
CA ASP A 554 -24.53 -42.11 14.01
C ASP A 554 -26.04 -42.38 13.85
N ASP A 555 -26.86 -41.78 14.72
CA ASP A 555 -28.33 -41.84 14.67
C ASP A 555 -28.89 -41.27 13.34
N ASN A 556 -28.12 -40.41 12.65
CA ASN A 556 -28.45 -39.83 11.35
C ASN A 556 -27.72 -40.52 10.17
N GLY A 557 -27.07 -41.66 10.39
CA GLY A 557 -26.35 -42.42 9.35
C GLY A 557 -25.03 -41.79 8.88
N LEU A 558 -24.44 -40.88 9.66
CA LEU A 558 -23.22 -40.13 9.34
C LEU A 558 -21.99 -40.66 10.11
N ASN A 559 -21.90 -41.99 10.27
CA ASN A 559 -20.94 -42.65 11.16
C ASN A 559 -19.46 -42.39 10.83
N ASN A 560 -19.16 -42.07 9.57
CA ASN A 560 -17.80 -41.90 9.04
C ASN A 560 -17.23 -40.49 9.22
N LEU A 561 -18.02 -39.53 9.71
CA LEU A 561 -17.54 -38.14 9.87
C LEU A 561 -16.69 -37.97 11.15
N LEU A 562 -16.97 -38.79 12.16
CA LEU A 562 -16.27 -38.82 13.44
C LEU A 562 -16.16 -40.27 13.92
N GLU A 563 -14.94 -40.80 13.88
CA GLU A 563 -14.65 -42.18 14.22
C GLU A 563 -14.06 -42.30 15.61
N LYS A 564 -14.32 -43.44 16.26
CA LYS A 564 -13.86 -43.76 17.61
C LYS A 564 -13.32 -45.18 17.66
N LYS A 565 -12.13 -45.36 18.23
CA LYS A 565 -11.53 -46.65 18.58
C LYS A 565 -10.97 -46.58 20.00
N GLY A 566 -11.71 -47.12 20.98
CA GLY A 566 -11.37 -46.94 22.39
C GLY A 566 -11.43 -45.46 22.80
N LYS A 567 -10.31 -44.91 23.27
CA LYS A 567 -10.15 -43.48 23.58
C LYS A 567 -9.47 -42.67 22.45
N GLU A 568 -9.16 -43.30 21.32
CA GLU A 568 -8.68 -42.59 20.13
C GLU A 568 -9.85 -42.19 19.23
N TRP A 569 -9.78 -40.97 18.73
CA TRP A 569 -10.81 -40.37 17.90
C TRP A 569 -10.20 -39.82 16.62
N THR A 570 -10.89 -39.97 15.50
CA THR A 570 -10.49 -39.39 14.21
C THR A 570 -11.59 -38.47 13.71
N LEU A 571 -11.27 -37.18 13.59
CA LEU A 571 -12.14 -36.20 12.96
C LEU A 571 -11.89 -36.22 11.44
N ASN A 572 -12.85 -36.78 10.68
CA ASN A 572 -12.73 -36.89 9.23
C ASN A 572 -13.29 -35.69 8.47
N LYS A 573 -14.08 -34.84 9.14
CA LYS A 573 -14.64 -33.59 8.60
C LYS A 573 -14.48 -32.44 9.57
N SER A 574 -14.24 -31.25 9.03
CA SER A 574 -14.09 -30.03 9.82
C SER A 574 -15.28 -29.78 10.74
N MET A 575 -15.03 -29.20 11.92
CA MET A 575 -16.05 -28.98 12.94
C MET A 575 -16.07 -27.51 13.39
N SER A 576 -17.26 -26.91 13.36
CA SER A 576 -17.53 -25.57 13.90
C SER A 576 -18.36 -25.65 15.17
N VAL A 577 -17.80 -25.13 16.27
CA VAL A 577 -18.47 -24.91 17.55
C VAL A 577 -18.99 -23.48 17.59
N ASP A 578 -20.27 -23.32 17.34
CA ASP A 578 -20.91 -22.03 17.16
C ASP A 578 -21.29 -21.36 18.48
N ARG A 579 -21.86 -20.17 18.36
CA ARG A 579 -22.14 -19.27 19.47
C ARG A 579 -22.79 -19.94 20.68
N GLY A 580 -22.16 -19.72 21.84
CA GLY A 580 -22.69 -20.10 23.14
C GLY A 580 -22.60 -21.60 23.46
N VAL A 581 -22.05 -22.42 22.57
CA VAL A 581 -21.74 -23.81 22.87
C VAL A 581 -20.38 -23.91 23.55
N THR A 582 -20.27 -24.76 24.57
CA THR A 582 -18.99 -25.21 25.13
C THR A 582 -18.76 -26.67 24.72
N LEU A 583 -17.70 -26.92 23.95
CA LEU A 583 -17.23 -28.25 23.61
C LEU A 583 -16.13 -28.67 24.59
N ILE A 584 -16.32 -29.80 25.28
CA ILE A 584 -15.33 -30.40 26.18
C ILE A 584 -14.65 -31.57 25.47
N LEU A 585 -13.32 -31.53 25.43
CA LEU A 585 -12.44 -32.60 25.01
C LEU A 585 -11.64 -33.05 26.23
N SER A 586 -12.05 -34.15 26.87
CA SER A 586 -11.44 -34.67 28.10
C SER A 586 -10.77 -36.02 27.87
N GLY A 587 -9.60 -36.22 28.49
CA GLY A 587 -8.88 -37.50 28.59
C GLY A 587 -9.70 -38.66 29.16
N ASP A 588 -10.80 -38.36 29.85
CA ASP A 588 -11.76 -39.38 30.31
C ASP A 588 -12.35 -40.16 29.14
N GLU A 589 -12.61 -39.50 28.01
CA GLU A 589 -13.16 -40.10 26.79
C GLU A 589 -12.24 -40.04 25.56
N ILE A 590 -11.26 -39.12 25.53
CA ILE A 590 -10.42 -38.82 24.38
C ILE A 590 -8.96 -38.73 24.85
N SER A 591 -8.20 -39.82 24.73
CA SER A 591 -6.75 -39.76 24.98
C SER A 591 -6.02 -39.10 23.81
N TRP A 592 -6.52 -39.29 22.59
CA TRP A 592 -5.92 -38.76 21.37
C TRP A 592 -7.00 -38.45 20.31
N LEU A 593 -7.06 -37.18 19.90
CA LEU A 593 -7.86 -36.70 18.78
C LEU A 593 -6.97 -36.47 17.56
N LYS A 594 -7.14 -37.30 16.53
CA LYS A 594 -6.50 -37.21 15.22
C LYS A 594 -7.35 -36.34 14.32
N LEU A 595 -6.78 -35.25 13.81
CA LEU A 595 -7.39 -34.41 12.80
C LEU A 595 -6.90 -34.88 11.43
N LYS A 596 -7.81 -35.37 10.58
CA LYS A 596 -7.45 -35.88 9.26
C LYS A 596 -6.74 -34.79 8.43
N SER A 597 -5.56 -35.12 7.91
CA SER A 597 -4.72 -34.26 7.08
C SER A 597 -3.95 -35.10 6.07
N GLN A 598 -4.14 -34.87 4.78
CA GLN A 598 -3.66 -35.69 3.67
C GLN A 598 -3.22 -34.77 2.52
N GLU A 599 -2.57 -35.38 1.51
CA GLU A 599 -2.23 -34.72 0.25
C GLU A 599 -3.45 -33.96 -0.31
N ASP A 600 -3.33 -32.62 -0.36
CA ASP A 600 -4.34 -31.63 -0.79
C ASP A 600 -5.61 -31.46 0.07
N SER A 601 -5.74 -32.10 1.24
CA SER A 601 -6.91 -31.86 2.11
C SER A 601 -6.65 -32.06 3.60
N PHE A 602 -7.14 -31.12 4.41
CA PHE A 602 -7.05 -31.20 5.87
C PHE A 602 -8.32 -30.67 6.53
N VAL A 603 -8.59 -31.17 7.74
CA VAL A 603 -9.72 -30.73 8.56
C VAL A 603 -9.29 -29.68 9.58
N TRP A 604 -10.26 -28.99 10.16
CA TRP A 604 -10.03 -28.07 11.27
C TRP A 604 -11.07 -28.22 12.35
N LEU A 605 -10.67 -27.88 13.58
CA LEU A 605 -11.57 -27.69 14.71
C LEU A 605 -11.62 -26.21 15.06
N ARG A 606 -12.78 -25.58 14.87
CA ARG A 606 -12.95 -24.14 15.08
C ARG A 606 -14.07 -23.83 16.03
N THR A 607 -13.94 -22.69 16.71
CA THR A 607 -15.07 -22.05 17.38
C THR A 607 -15.32 -20.63 16.87
N PHE A 608 -16.62 -20.29 16.75
CA PHE A 608 -17.11 -18.99 16.34
C PHE A 608 -18.06 -18.44 17.42
N ASN A 609 -17.54 -17.59 18.31
CA ASN A 609 -18.25 -17.10 19.50
C ASN A 609 -18.67 -18.20 20.50
N GLY A 610 -18.07 -19.39 20.41
CA GLY A 610 -18.27 -20.51 21.32
C GLY A 610 -17.03 -20.75 22.19
N ARG A 611 -17.02 -21.88 22.89
CA ARG A 611 -15.92 -22.28 23.78
C ARG A 611 -15.43 -23.70 23.50
N ILE A 612 -14.13 -23.90 23.65
CA ILE A 612 -13.50 -25.22 23.59
C ILE A 612 -12.64 -25.39 24.84
N LEU A 613 -12.86 -26.48 25.57
CA LEU A 613 -12.04 -26.90 26.71
C LEU A 613 -11.31 -28.18 26.32
N ILE A 614 -9.98 -28.16 26.37
CA ILE A 614 -9.12 -29.29 26.05
C ILE A 614 -8.37 -29.68 27.32
N GLN A 615 -8.54 -30.92 27.78
CA GLN A 615 -7.94 -31.36 29.04
C GLN A 615 -7.45 -32.80 28.94
N ASN A 616 -6.22 -33.05 29.40
CA ASN A 616 -5.62 -34.39 29.43
C ASN A 616 -5.71 -35.12 28.08
N THR A 617 -5.58 -34.39 26.97
CA THR A 617 -5.86 -34.89 25.61
C THR A 617 -4.69 -34.58 24.67
N LYS A 618 -4.33 -35.52 23.80
CA LYS A 618 -3.42 -35.27 22.66
C LYS A 618 -4.22 -34.87 21.41
N ILE A 619 -3.78 -33.86 20.66
CA ILE A 619 -4.38 -33.47 19.38
C ILE A 619 -3.29 -33.32 18.31
N THR A 620 -3.44 -34.03 17.19
CA THR A 620 -2.44 -33.98 16.11
C THR A 620 -3.04 -33.92 14.71
N SER A 621 -2.28 -33.34 13.78
CA SER A 621 -2.51 -33.55 12.34
C SER A 621 -2.11 -34.98 11.97
N TRP A 622 -2.98 -35.71 11.26
CA TRP A 622 -2.81 -37.15 11.03
C TRP A 622 -3.18 -37.58 9.60
N ASP A 623 -2.21 -38.19 8.91
CA ASP A 623 -2.42 -38.81 7.61
C ASP A 623 -2.96 -40.23 7.80
N THR A 624 -4.26 -40.38 7.53
CA THR A 624 -4.93 -41.67 7.64
C THR A 624 -4.53 -42.68 6.57
N ASN A 625 -3.92 -42.26 5.45
CA ASN A 625 -3.39 -43.16 4.43
C ASN A 625 -2.03 -43.71 4.85
N LYS A 626 -1.15 -42.83 5.37
CA LYS A 626 0.21 -43.21 5.81
C LYS A 626 0.25 -43.78 7.23
N GLN A 627 -0.81 -43.60 8.02
CA GLN A 627 -0.85 -43.94 9.45
C GLN A 627 0.29 -43.27 10.23
N ALA A 628 0.54 -41.99 9.93
CA ALA A 628 1.60 -41.19 10.52
C ALA A 628 1.14 -39.75 10.78
N PHE A 629 1.93 -38.99 11.52
CA PHE A 629 1.74 -37.55 11.60
C PHE A 629 1.90 -36.92 10.22
N ASP A 630 1.13 -35.86 9.98
CA ASP A 630 1.31 -35.06 8.77
C ASP A 630 2.43 -34.04 8.99
N GLU A 631 3.55 -34.27 8.31
CA GLU A 631 4.75 -33.42 8.35
C GLU A 631 4.86 -32.50 7.14
N ASN A 632 3.97 -32.63 6.15
CA ASN A 632 4.04 -31.82 4.94
C ASN A 632 3.50 -30.40 5.21
N LEU A 633 4.30 -29.39 4.87
CA LEU A 633 3.94 -27.98 5.05
C LEU A 633 3.39 -27.34 3.76
N GLU A 634 3.63 -27.97 2.60
CA GLU A 634 3.36 -27.39 1.29
C GLU A 634 1.88 -27.52 0.87
N ASP A 635 1.23 -28.63 1.24
CA ASP A 635 -0.20 -28.89 1.02
C ASP A 635 -1.09 -28.43 2.19
N GLY A 636 -0.46 -28.15 3.34
CA GLY A 636 -1.08 -27.58 4.52
C GLY A 636 -1.56 -28.64 5.50
N ARG A 637 -1.65 -28.26 6.78
CA ARG A 637 -1.95 -29.18 7.89
C ARG A 637 -3.22 -28.80 8.63
N ALA A 638 -3.81 -29.80 9.30
CA ALA A 638 -4.94 -29.59 10.18
C ALA A 638 -4.59 -28.64 11.35
N PHE A 639 -5.60 -27.97 11.90
CA PHE A 639 -5.38 -26.90 12.88
C PHE A 639 -6.56 -26.69 13.83
N VAL A 640 -6.32 -26.00 14.96
CA VAL A 640 -7.31 -25.66 15.98
C VAL A 640 -7.38 -24.14 16.16
N HIS A 641 -8.58 -23.56 16.14
CA HIS A 641 -8.70 -22.10 16.07
C HIS A 641 -9.96 -21.52 16.73
N ALA A 642 -9.76 -20.55 17.63
CA ALA A 642 -10.80 -19.79 18.30
C ALA A 642 -10.97 -18.40 17.68
N LYS A 643 -12.20 -18.03 17.29
CA LYS A 643 -12.46 -16.80 16.53
C LYS A 643 -13.62 -15.96 17.11
N TYR A 644 -13.50 -14.64 16.98
CA TYR A 644 -14.48 -13.64 17.47
C TYR A 644 -14.60 -13.66 19.00
N ASP A 645 -15.81 -13.67 19.58
CA ASP A 645 -16.05 -13.70 21.04
C ASP A 645 -15.90 -15.11 21.62
N SER A 646 -14.79 -15.78 21.29
CA SER A 646 -14.52 -17.16 21.64
C SER A 646 -13.53 -17.29 22.79
N ARG A 647 -13.70 -18.37 23.57
CA ARG A 647 -12.74 -18.77 24.59
C ARG A 647 -12.22 -20.18 24.31
N MET A 648 -10.92 -20.39 24.41
CA MET A 648 -10.35 -21.75 24.31
C MET A 648 -9.35 -21.95 25.43
N ASP A 649 -9.58 -22.97 26.24
CA ASP A 649 -8.77 -23.33 27.40
C ASP A 649 -8.11 -24.71 27.16
N ILE A 650 -6.83 -24.84 27.53
CA ILE A 650 -6.01 -26.04 27.26
C ILE A 650 -5.22 -26.41 28.52
N TYR A 651 -5.43 -27.61 29.04
CA TYR A 651 -4.84 -28.08 30.29
C TYR A 651 -4.19 -29.45 30.13
N ASN A 652 -2.96 -29.62 30.60
CA ASN A 652 -2.26 -30.91 30.67
C ASN A 652 -2.34 -31.70 29.35
N SER A 653 -2.19 -31.01 28.21
CA SER A 653 -2.49 -31.56 26.89
C SER A 653 -1.30 -31.45 25.94
N GLU A 654 -1.29 -32.25 24.89
CA GLU A 654 -0.25 -32.24 23.85
C GLU A 654 -0.89 -31.84 22.51
N LEU A 655 -0.37 -30.80 21.86
CA LEU A 655 -0.86 -30.35 20.56
C LEU A 655 0.31 -30.27 19.58
N ALA A 656 0.34 -31.15 18.59
CA ALA A 656 1.51 -31.36 17.76
C ALA A 656 1.22 -31.54 16.26
N TYR A 657 2.20 -31.18 15.43
CA TYR A 657 2.14 -31.28 13.96
C TYR A 657 1.02 -30.46 13.28
N LEU A 658 0.54 -29.39 13.91
CA LEU A 658 -0.59 -28.58 13.43
C LEU A 658 -0.13 -27.35 12.62
N GLY A 659 -0.97 -26.91 11.66
CA GLY A 659 -0.87 -25.64 10.97
C GLY A 659 0.19 -25.53 9.86
N SER A 660 0.11 -24.47 9.05
CA SER A 660 1.01 -24.23 7.90
C SER A 660 1.03 -22.76 7.49
N SER A 661 1.91 -22.40 6.54
CA SER A 661 1.96 -21.08 5.90
C SER A 661 0.97 -20.91 4.74
N VAL A 662 0.28 -21.99 4.34
CA VAL A 662 -0.62 -22.01 3.18
C VAL A 662 -1.77 -21.00 3.38
N PRO A 663 -1.99 -20.06 2.45
CA PRO A 663 -3.08 -19.09 2.57
C PRO A 663 -4.46 -19.77 2.39
N THR A 664 -5.42 -19.47 3.26
CA THR A 664 -6.84 -19.80 3.02
C THR A 664 -7.71 -18.55 3.00
N SER A 665 -8.97 -18.72 2.57
CA SER A 665 -10.03 -17.69 2.59
C SER A 665 -10.32 -17.10 3.98
N PHE A 666 -9.73 -17.66 5.05
CA PHE A 666 -9.93 -17.24 6.43
C PHE A 666 -8.68 -16.57 7.07
N GLY A 667 -7.63 -16.30 6.28
CA GLY A 667 -6.32 -15.80 6.74
C GLY A 667 -5.37 -16.92 7.18
N GLY A 668 -4.12 -16.60 7.54
CA GLY A 668 -3.13 -17.59 7.99
C GLY A 668 -3.58 -18.37 9.23
N TYR A 669 -3.30 -19.69 9.26
CA TYR A 669 -3.65 -20.65 10.32
C TYR A 669 -2.40 -21.44 10.71
N TYR A 670 -1.72 -20.93 11.73
CA TYR A 670 -0.34 -21.33 12.05
C TYR A 670 -0.24 -22.53 13.00
N GLY A 671 -1.36 -23.14 13.41
CA GLY A 671 -1.37 -24.29 14.32
C GLY A 671 -2.53 -24.20 15.30
N VAL A 672 -2.22 -23.81 16.53
CA VAL A 672 -3.22 -23.53 17.57
C VAL A 672 -3.36 -22.01 17.71
N SER A 673 -4.57 -21.47 17.58
CA SER A 673 -4.71 -20.01 17.47
C SER A 673 -5.96 -19.37 18.07
N TRP A 674 -5.82 -18.12 18.53
CA TRP A 674 -6.88 -17.23 18.98
C TRP A 674 -6.86 -15.96 18.15
N LYS A 675 -7.94 -15.67 17.40
CA LYS A 675 -7.92 -14.56 16.43
C LYS A 675 -9.24 -13.82 16.34
N VAL A 676 -9.18 -12.50 16.46
CA VAL A 676 -10.27 -11.62 16.01
C VAL A 676 -10.13 -11.30 14.52
N PRO A 677 -11.20 -10.88 13.83
CA PRO A 677 -11.09 -10.28 12.50
C PRO A 677 -10.20 -9.03 12.52
N GLU A 678 -9.66 -8.66 11.36
CA GLU A 678 -8.87 -7.44 11.22
C GLU A 678 -9.65 -6.21 11.72
N GLY A 679 -9.01 -5.39 12.57
CA GLY A 679 -9.65 -4.25 13.25
C GLY A 679 -10.68 -4.62 14.33
N GLY A 680 -10.79 -5.90 14.68
CA GLY A 680 -11.78 -6.44 15.62
C GLY A 680 -11.37 -6.44 17.10
N HIS A 681 -10.14 -6.05 17.45
CA HIS A 681 -9.56 -6.18 18.80
C HIS A 681 -10.28 -5.37 19.90
N ILE A 682 -11.02 -4.31 19.52
CA ILE A 682 -11.87 -3.56 20.46
C ILE A 682 -13.33 -4.07 20.51
N LYS A 683 -13.73 -4.85 19.50
CA LYS A 683 -15.11 -5.28 19.27
C LYS A 683 -15.38 -6.68 19.79
N TYR A 684 -14.42 -7.56 19.64
CA TYR A 684 -14.51 -8.96 20.01
C TYR A 684 -13.55 -9.28 21.15
N LEU A 685 -13.95 -10.20 22.01
CA LEU A 685 -13.11 -10.73 23.08
C LEU A 685 -12.74 -12.18 22.78
N VAL A 686 -11.55 -12.39 22.21
CA VAL A 686 -10.94 -13.73 22.13
C VAL A 686 -9.97 -13.91 23.29
N THR A 687 -10.11 -14.99 24.05
CA THR A 687 -9.33 -15.21 25.29
C THR A 687 -9.20 -16.71 25.63
N GLY A 688 -8.52 -17.02 26.73
CA GLY A 688 -8.30 -18.40 27.16
C GLY A 688 -7.17 -18.55 28.17
N GLU A 689 -7.05 -19.77 28.70
CA GLU A 689 -6.01 -20.19 29.62
C GLU A 689 -5.32 -21.46 29.12
N VAL A 690 -4.00 -21.49 29.16
CA VAL A 690 -3.18 -22.60 28.68
C VAL A 690 -2.18 -23.00 29.77
N LEU A 691 -2.37 -24.18 30.37
CA LEU A 691 -1.58 -24.65 31.51
C LEU A 691 -0.97 -26.03 31.24
N ASN A 692 0.27 -26.21 31.69
CA ASN A 692 0.95 -27.52 31.77
C ASN A 692 0.91 -28.31 30.45
N SER A 693 0.93 -27.64 29.30
CA SER A 693 0.69 -28.25 28.00
C SER A 693 1.91 -28.17 27.09
N ASN A 694 2.01 -29.13 26.16
CA ASN A 694 3.13 -29.26 25.23
C ASN A 694 2.69 -28.92 23.80
N PHE A 695 3.44 -28.04 23.14
CA PHE A 695 3.23 -27.59 21.77
C PHE A 695 4.51 -27.79 20.97
N HIS A 696 4.52 -28.80 20.10
CA HIS A 696 5.73 -29.13 19.33
C HIS A 696 5.47 -29.59 17.91
N ASN A 697 6.46 -29.41 17.04
CA ASN A 697 6.37 -29.69 15.59
C ASN A 697 5.20 -28.97 14.88
N ASN A 698 4.56 -28.00 15.53
CA ASN A 698 3.57 -27.14 14.91
C ASN A 698 4.26 -26.13 14.01
N TYR A 699 3.52 -25.50 13.11
CA TYR A 699 4.11 -24.45 12.27
C TYR A 699 4.54 -23.28 13.15
N PHE A 700 3.62 -22.69 13.90
CA PHE A 700 3.90 -21.95 15.13
C PHE A 700 3.39 -22.78 16.31
N GLY A 701 4.09 -22.78 17.45
CA GLY A 701 3.62 -23.49 18.64
C GLY A 701 2.21 -23.03 19.03
N VAL A 702 2.04 -21.72 19.22
CA VAL A 702 0.72 -21.06 19.29
C VAL A 702 0.77 -19.66 18.67
N TYR A 703 -0.38 -19.18 18.21
CA TYR A 703 -0.53 -17.84 17.63
C TYR A 703 -1.73 -17.09 18.20
N THR A 704 -1.59 -15.80 18.47
CA THR A 704 -2.72 -14.96 18.85
C THR A 704 -2.77 -13.65 18.08
N TYR A 705 -3.99 -13.15 17.82
CA TYR A 705 -4.26 -11.88 17.12
C TYR A 705 -5.43 -11.18 17.79
N GLY A 706 -5.18 -10.02 18.40
CA GLY A 706 -6.17 -9.23 19.14
C GLY A 706 -6.78 -9.97 20.34
N ALA A 707 -6.04 -10.92 20.92
CA ALA A 707 -6.42 -11.63 22.13
C ALA A 707 -6.13 -10.79 23.38
N ASN A 708 -6.89 -11.01 24.46
CA ASN A 708 -6.74 -10.20 25.68
C ASN A 708 -6.88 -11.05 26.95
N GLY A 709 -6.09 -10.73 27.97
CA GLY A 709 -6.21 -11.30 29.31
C GLY A 709 -5.96 -12.81 29.38
N MET A 710 -5.12 -13.34 28.48
CA MET A 710 -4.80 -14.77 28.46
C MET A 710 -3.70 -15.13 29.45
N THR A 711 -3.72 -16.38 29.91
CA THR A 711 -2.67 -16.92 30.77
C THR A 711 -2.03 -18.13 30.08
N PHE A 712 -0.70 -18.11 30.00
CA PHE A 712 0.14 -19.22 29.54
C PHE A 712 1.11 -19.58 30.66
N LYS A 713 0.88 -20.69 31.35
CA LYS A 713 1.72 -21.09 32.48
C LYS A 713 2.19 -22.55 32.40
N ASN A 714 3.46 -22.79 32.74
CA ASN A 714 4.06 -24.13 32.81
C ASN A 714 4.00 -24.92 31.47
N ASN A 715 3.98 -24.22 30.33
CA ASN A 715 3.89 -24.88 29.03
C ASN A 715 5.27 -25.11 28.41
N ILE A 716 5.31 -26.01 27.44
CA ILE A 716 6.49 -26.30 26.63
C ILE A 716 6.17 -25.96 25.17
N PHE A 717 7.01 -25.14 24.54
CA PHE A 717 6.97 -24.78 23.13
C PHE A 717 8.28 -25.22 22.47
N SER A 718 8.34 -26.44 21.93
CA SER A 718 9.58 -27.00 21.41
C SER A 718 9.52 -27.41 19.94
N ASP A 719 10.65 -27.36 19.24
CA ASP A 719 10.80 -27.97 17.91
C ASP A 719 9.73 -27.53 16.88
N ASN A 720 9.21 -26.31 17.04
CA ASN A 720 8.24 -25.74 16.10
C ASN A 720 8.97 -25.15 14.88
N ILE A 721 8.29 -25.15 13.73
CA ILE A 721 8.90 -24.81 12.43
C ILE A 721 9.40 -23.36 12.39
N GLU A 722 8.62 -22.43 12.95
CA GLU A 722 8.98 -21.00 13.00
C GLU A 722 9.05 -20.53 14.46
N TYR A 723 7.94 -20.07 15.03
CA TYR A 723 7.93 -19.50 16.39
C TYR A 723 7.42 -20.51 17.42
N GLY A 724 7.98 -20.45 18.64
CA GLY A 724 7.44 -21.19 19.78
C GLY A 724 6.13 -20.56 20.28
N PHE A 725 6.21 -19.33 20.80
CA PHE A 725 5.08 -18.56 21.31
C PHE A 725 5.00 -17.20 20.60
N ASP A 726 3.94 -16.98 19.79
CA ASP A 726 3.77 -15.77 18.97
C ASP A 726 2.46 -15.00 19.28
N PRO A 727 2.45 -14.19 20.36
CA PRO A 727 1.48 -13.13 20.54
C PRO A 727 1.67 -11.96 19.55
N HIS A 728 0.64 -11.73 18.73
CA HIS A 728 0.63 -10.69 17.70
C HIS A 728 -0.59 -9.72 17.77
N ASP A 729 -0.38 -8.48 17.30
CA ASP A 729 -1.41 -7.45 17.02
C ASP A 729 -2.37 -7.11 18.19
N TYR A 730 -2.02 -6.07 18.95
CA TYR A 730 -2.88 -5.42 19.96
C TYR A 730 -3.27 -6.32 21.15
N ILE A 731 -2.36 -7.20 21.55
CA ILE A 731 -2.55 -8.07 22.72
C ILE A 731 -2.24 -7.34 24.00
N ASN A 732 -3.08 -7.55 25.01
CA ASN A 732 -2.93 -6.88 26.29
C ASN A 732 -3.14 -7.83 27.47
N ASN A 733 -2.42 -7.54 28.56
CA ASN A 733 -2.60 -8.16 29.88
C ASN A 733 -2.41 -9.68 29.88
N PHE A 734 -1.44 -10.18 29.10
CA PHE A 734 -1.07 -11.58 29.18
C PHE A 734 -0.22 -11.85 30.42
N VAL A 735 -0.42 -13.03 31.01
CA VAL A 735 0.48 -13.60 32.00
C VAL A 735 1.17 -14.80 31.35
N VAL A 736 2.46 -14.66 31.09
CA VAL A 736 3.30 -15.71 30.49
C VAL A 736 4.34 -16.10 31.51
N ALA A 737 4.07 -17.19 32.22
CA ALA A 737 4.84 -17.56 33.41
C ALA A 737 5.35 -19.01 33.39
N ASN A 738 6.61 -19.24 33.77
CA ASN A 738 7.16 -20.59 33.95
C ASN A 738 7.11 -21.49 32.69
N ASN A 739 7.14 -20.91 31.49
CA ASN A 739 7.12 -21.69 30.25
C ASN A 739 8.54 -21.99 29.77
N LEU A 740 8.67 -23.06 28.98
CA LEU A 740 9.89 -23.42 28.26
C LEU A 740 9.67 -23.19 26.76
N ALA A 741 10.59 -22.49 26.09
CA ALA A 741 10.58 -22.32 24.63
C ALA A 741 11.94 -22.63 24.02
N TYR A 742 12.08 -23.75 23.30
CA TYR A 742 13.40 -24.18 22.83
C TYR A 742 13.40 -24.90 21.47
N ASN A 743 14.55 -24.91 20.79
CA ASN A 743 14.75 -25.55 19.48
C ASN A 743 13.75 -25.09 18.40
N ASN A 744 13.21 -23.89 18.49
CA ASN A 744 12.28 -23.38 17.48
C ASN A 744 13.04 -22.80 16.28
N GLY A 745 12.47 -22.95 15.07
CA GLY A 745 13.10 -22.56 13.81
C GLY A 745 13.28 -21.05 13.60
N ASN A 746 12.79 -20.23 14.52
CA ASN A 746 12.94 -18.78 14.52
C ASN A 746 13.11 -18.23 15.96
N HIS A 747 12.20 -17.39 16.48
CA HIS A 747 12.24 -16.94 17.89
C HIS A 747 11.59 -17.96 18.84
N GLY A 748 12.08 -18.03 20.08
CA GLY A 748 11.41 -18.78 21.13
C GLY A 748 10.07 -18.14 21.51
N MET A 749 10.11 -16.85 21.88
CA MET A 749 8.93 -16.04 22.18
C MET A 749 9.00 -14.69 21.46
N ILE A 750 7.89 -14.22 20.88
CA ILE A 750 7.80 -12.93 20.21
C ILE A 750 6.49 -12.22 20.52
N PHE A 751 6.58 -10.98 21.00
CA PHE A 751 5.46 -10.07 21.19
C PHE A 751 5.57 -8.96 20.15
N SER A 752 4.67 -8.96 19.17
CA SER A 752 4.79 -8.14 17.96
C SER A 752 3.52 -7.32 17.68
N VAL A 753 3.74 -6.06 17.29
CA VAL A 753 2.72 -5.08 16.91
C VAL A 753 1.76 -4.74 18.06
N GLY A 754 2.13 -3.75 18.86
CA GLY A 754 1.24 -3.17 19.86
C GLY A 754 0.86 -4.13 20.99
N CYS A 755 1.79 -4.97 21.46
CA CYS A 755 1.56 -5.79 22.65
C CYS A 755 1.85 -4.99 23.93
N PHE A 756 0.83 -4.72 24.75
CA PHE A 756 0.97 -3.84 25.92
C PHE A 756 0.73 -4.54 27.25
N ASN A 757 1.45 -4.08 28.28
CA ASN A 757 1.20 -4.42 29.69
C ASN A 757 1.17 -5.94 29.95
N ASN A 758 2.07 -6.68 29.32
CA ASN A 758 2.19 -8.13 29.53
C ASN A 758 3.24 -8.41 30.61
N LEU A 759 2.97 -9.44 31.41
CA LEU A 759 3.90 -9.99 32.40
C LEU A 759 4.54 -11.26 31.83
N ILE A 760 5.86 -11.21 31.62
CA ILE A 760 6.67 -12.30 31.11
C ILE A 760 7.65 -12.67 32.21
N GLU A 761 7.35 -13.73 32.98
CA GLU A 761 8.14 -14.06 34.16
C GLU A 761 8.51 -15.53 34.34
N ASN A 762 9.68 -15.80 34.93
CA ASN A 762 10.13 -17.15 35.26
C ASN A 762 10.20 -18.13 34.07
N ASN A 763 10.22 -17.63 32.83
CA ASN A 763 10.29 -18.47 31.64
C ASN A 763 11.74 -18.83 31.33
N GLN A 764 11.94 -19.93 30.60
CA GLN A 764 13.23 -20.26 30.00
C GLN A 764 13.08 -20.33 28.48
N SER A 765 13.94 -19.66 27.74
CA SER A 765 13.93 -19.71 26.28
C SER A 765 15.34 -19.85 25.71
N TYR A 766 15.59 -20.98 25.03
CA TYR A 766 16.95 -21.39 24.71
C TYR A 766 17.11 -22.21 23.43
N PHE A 767 18.30 -22.19 22.83
CA PHE A 767 18.62 -22.90 21.58
C PHE A 767 17.63 -22.65 20.43
N ASN A 768 17.01 -21.46 20.38
CA ASN A 768 16.18 -21.05 19.26
C ASN A 768 17.05 -20.44 18.16
N LYS A 769 16.62 -20.56 16.90
CA LYS A 769 17.44 -20.11 15.76
C LYS A 769 17.77 -18.62 15.80
N LEU A 770 16.87 -17.78 16.34
CA LEU A 770 17.05 -16.33 16.47
C LEU A 770 17.07 -15.88 17.94
N GLN A 771 16.00 -15.26 18.46
CA GLN A 771 16.00 -14.65 19.80
C GLN A 771 15.28 -15.52 20.82
N GLY A 772 15.73 -15.46 22.08
CA GLY A 772 15.00 -16.04 23.19
C GLY A 772 13.66 -15.33 23.41
N LEU A 773 13.69 -14.00 23.47
CA LEU A 773 12.52 -13.12 23.50
C LEU A 773 12.70 -11.93 22.54
N MET A 774 11.66 -11.63 21.75
CA MET A 774 11.56 -10.42 20.93
C MET A 774 10.36 -9.55 21.38
N LEU A 775 10.61 -8.26 21.64
CA LEU A 775 9.58 -7.22 21.74
C LEU A 775 9.67 -6.33 20.49
N ASP A 776 8.72 -6.46 19.57
CA ASP A 776 8.73 -5.79 18.28
C ASP A 776 7.53 -4.84 18.08
N ASN A 777 7.81 -3.74 17.37
CA ASN A 777 6.85 -2.79 16.82
C ASN A 777 5.80 -2.28 17.81
N LYS A 778 6.21 -1.34 18.67
CA LYS A 778 5.38 -0.65 19.68
C LYS A 778 4.83 -1.60 20.75
N SER A 779 5.58 -2.63 21.09
CA SER A 779 5.23 -3.51 22.20
C SER A 779 5.76 -2.90 23.50
N ASN A 780 4.92 -2.09 24.15
CA ASN A 780 5.33 -1.15 25.20
C ASN A 780 4.77 -1.53 26.59
N GLY A 781 5.44 -1.07 27.65
CA GLY A 781 4.93 -1.24 29.02
C GLY A 781 4.96 -2.70 29.51
N ASN A 782 5.73 -3.56 28.86
CA ASN A 782 5.85 -4.96 29.26
C ASN A 782 6.87 -5.12 30.39
N ILE A 783 6.62 -6.08 31.27
CA ILE A 783 7.51 -6.46 32.36
C ILE A 783 8.10 -7.83 32.03
N VAL A 784 9.40 -7.87 31.83
CA VAL A 784 10.18 -9.09 31.58
C VAL A 784 11.07 -9.32 32.80
N ARG A 785 10.72 -10.30 33.64
CA ARG A 785 11.47 -10.54 34.88
C ARG A 785 11.74 -11.99 35.25
N ASN A 786 12.84 -12.24 35.96
CA ASN A 786 13.18 -13.58 36.47
C ASN A 786 13.25 -14.66 35.38
N ASN A 787 13.47 -14.30 34.11
CA ASN A 787 13.55 -15.27 33.02
C ASN A 787 14.99 -15.71 32.79
N ILE A 788 15.16 -16.86 32.14
CA ILE A 788 16.44 -17.42 31.76
C ILE A 788 16.54 -17.53 30.22
N PHE A 789 17.51 -16.85 29.62
CA PHE A 789 17.69 -16.83 28.16
C PHE A 789 19.10 -17.24 27.76
N TYR A 790 19.26 -18.37 27.05
CA TYR A 790 20.58 -18.88 26.68
C TYR A 790 20.67 -19.64 25.35
N GLY A 791 21.86 -19.69 24.75
CA GLY A 791 22.07 -20.45 23.51
C GLY A 791 21.34 -19.89 22.27
N ASN A 792 20.87 -18.65 22.30
CA ASN A 792 20.19 -17.98 21.19
C ASN A 792 21.14 -16.99 20.47
N VAL A 793 20.71 -16.40 19.35
CA VAL A 793 21.41 -15.25 18.72
C VAL A 793 21.40 -14.06 19.66
N ASN A 794 20.22 -13.60 20.09
CA ASN A 794 20.13 -12.67 21.22
C ASN A 794 19.30 -13.30 22.33
N GLY A 795 19.66 -13.09 23.59
CA GLY A 795 18.81 -13.47 24.72
C GLY A 795 17.48 -12.73 24.65
N ILE A 796 17.54 -11.39 24.71
CA ILE A 796 16.40 -10.49 24.57
C ILE A 796 16.68 -9.44 23.48
N SER A 797 15.66 -9.13 22.67
CA SER A 797 15.72 -8.06 21.67
C SER A 797 14.52 -7.14 21.74
N LEU A 798 14.75 -5.83 21.60
CA LEU A 798 13.74 -4.79 21.52
C LEU A 798 13.89 -4.06 20.19
N GLN A 799 12.80 -3.88 19.46
CA GLN A 799 12.79 -3.15 18.20
C GLN A 799 11.54 -2.26 18.12
N GLY A 800 11.75 -0.94 17.99
CA GLY A 800 10.64 0.02 17.92
C GLY A 800 9.68 -0.03 19.11
N SER A 801 10.17 -0.44 20.29
CA SER A 801 9.39 -0.77 21.49
C SER A 801 9.95 -0.04 22.72
N ASP A 802 9.07 0.63 23.45
CA ASP A 802 9.39 1.67 24.44
C ASP A 802 8.82 1.36 25.83
N ASN A 803 9.40 1.96 26.87
CA ASN A 803 8.90 1.91 28.24
C ASN A 803 8.73 0.47 28.79
N ASN A 804 9.60 -0.45 28.38
CA ASN A 804 9.62 -1.80 28.93
C ASN A 804 10.59 -1.91 30.10
N LEU A 805 10.23 -2.73 31.09
CA LEU A 805 11.08 -3.07 32.22
C LEU A 805 11.64 -4.48 32.03
N ILE A 806 12.96 -4.58 31.95
CA ILE A 806 13.69 -5.85 31.84
C ILE A 806 14.53 -5.98 33.10
N LYS A 807 14.08 -6.84 34.02
CA LYS A 807 14.60 -6.88 35.38
C LYS A 807 14.90 -8.29 35.89
N ASP A 808 15.95 -8.51 36.67
CA ASP A 808 16.19 -9.78 37.38
C ASP A 808 16.32 -11.00 36.44
N ASN A 809 16.66 -10.82 35.16
CA ASN A 809 16.81 -11.94 34.22
C ASN A 809 18.24 -12.48 34.23
N VAL A 810 18.38 -13.78 33.95
CA VAL A 810 19.66 -14.48 33.78
C VAL A 810 19.88 -14.78 32.29
N ILE A 811 20.89 -14.17 31.69
CA ILE A 811 21.09 -14.15 30.23
C ILE A 811 22.52 -14.55 29.89
N TYR A 812 22.70 -15.76 29.35
CA TYR A 812 24.05 -16.29 29.17
C TYR A 812 24.24 -17.14 27.92
N ASN A 813 25.47 -17.33 27.46
CA ASN A 813 25.79 -18.18 26.32
C ASN A 813 25.01 -17.86 25.03
N ASN A 814 24.63 -16.60 24.80
CA ASN A 814 24.05 -16.12 23.54
C ASN A 814 25.13 -15.47 22.66
N GLN A 815 24.80 -15.05 21.43
CA GLN A 815 25.71 -14.11 20.74
C GLN A 815 25.69 -12.73 21.37
N ILE A 816 24.49 -12.20 21.64
CA ILE A 816 24.29 -10.94 22.35
C ILE A 816 23.35 -11.21 23.53
N GLY A 817 23.63 -10.68 24.72
CA GLY A 817 22.72 -10.83 25.86
C GLY A 817 21.41 -10.07 25.63
N ILE A 818 21.46 -8.74 25.69
CA ILE A 818 20.33 -7.85 25.42
C ILE A 818 20.66 -6.92 24.26
N ARG A 819 19.76 -6.84 23.27
CA ARG A 819 19.89 -5.94 22.13
C ARG A 819 18.72 -4.95 22.06
N ILE A 820 19.04 -3.66 22.06
CA ILE A 820 18.07 -2.57 21.87
C ILE A 820 18.30 -1.98 20.47
N ASN A 821 17.36 -2.21 19.55
CA ASN A 821 17.43 -1.75 18.16
C ASN A 821 16.70 -0.41 17.95
N ILE A 822 16.89 0.16 16.76
CA ILE A 822 16.40 1.48 16.37
C ILE A 822 14.94 1.72 16.77
N GLY A 823 14.68 2.89 17.33
CA GLY A 823 13.33 3.32 17.70
C GLY A 823 12.81 2.76 19.03
N SER A 824 13.64 2.08 19.83
CA SER A 824 13.33 1.67 21.21
C SER A 824 13.90 2.65 22.23
N LYS A 825 13.03 3.30 23.00
CA LYS A 825 13.37 4.38 23.95
C LYS A 825 12.76 4.19 25.33
N ASN A 826 13.33 4.85 26.34
CA ASN A 826 12.82 4.85 27.72
C ASN A 826 12.66 3.44 28.31
N ASN A 827 13.42 2.46 27.84
CA ASN A 827 13.43 1.13 28.43
C ASN A 827 14.38 1.10 29.61
N SER A 828 14.02 0.32 30.63
CA SER A 828 14.79 0.17 31.85
C SER A 828 15.32 -1.26 31.96
N ILE A 829 16.64 -1.40 31.93
CA ILE A 829 17.36 -2.66 32.06
C ILE A 829 18.02 -2.67 33.43
N GLN A 830 17.47 -3.45 34.36
CA GLN A 830 17.83 -3.36 35.77
C GLN A 830 18.16 -4.72 36.38
N GLN A 831 19.18 -4.83 37.24
CA GLN A 831 19.38 -6.03 38.08
C GLN A 831 19.47 -7.36 37.29
N ASN A 832 19.88 -7.32 36.02
CA ASN A 832 20.03 -8.55 35.22
C ASN A 832 21.44 -9.12 35.39
N ASN A 833 21.55 -10.45 35.39
CA ASN A 833 22.83 -11.16 35.28
C ASN A 833 23.08 -11.54 33.81
N ILE A 834 24.11 -10.97 33.19
CA ILE A 834 24.41 -11.10 31.76
C ILE A 834 25.86 -11.59 31.58
N GLU A 835 26.02 -12.88 31.30
CA GLU A 835 27.33 -13.52 31.34
C GLU A 835 27.66 -14.38 30.11
N GLN A 836 28.94 -14.52 29.76
CA GLN A 836 29.41 -15.50 28.77
C GLN A 836 28.76 -15.38 27.37
N ASN A 837 28.32 -14.18 26.96
CA ASN A 837 27.81 -13.98 25.61
C ASN A 837 28.97 -13.74 24.64
N SER A 838 28.98 -14.46 23.52
CA SER A 838 30.13 -14.54 22.62
C SER A 838 30.48 -13.23 21.90
N LYS A 839 29.59 -12.23 21.91
CA LYS A 839 29.86 -10.86 21.45
C LYS A 839 29.58 -9.85 22.57
N TRP A 840 28.35 -9.43 22.75
CA TRP A 840 28.03 -8.27 23.60
C TRP A 840 27.12 -8.66 24.75
N GLY A 841 27.39 -8.18 25.96
CA GLY A 841 26.45 -8.30 27.07
C GLY A 841 25.19 -7.49 26.77
N ILE A 842 25.33 -6.16 26.67
CA ILE A 842 24.27 -5.25 26.25
C ILE A 842 24.71 -4.47 25.01
N TYR A 843 23.87 -4.46 23.98
CA TYR A 843 24.09 -3.68 22.76
C TYR A 843 22.95 -2.70 22.50
N ILE A 844 23.28 -1.40 22.45
CA ILE A 844 22.34 -0.33 22.11
C ILE A 844 22.68 0.23 20.72
N TYR A 845 21.76 0.06 19.77
CA TYR A 845 21.89 0.48 18.38
C TYR A 845 21.66 2.00 18.20
N GLU A 846 22.14 2.57 17.10
CA GLU A 846 21.91 3.99 16.77
C GLU A 846 20.40 4.30 16.62
N GLY A 847 19.94 5.40 17.25
CA GLY A 847 18.53 5.80 17.26
C GLY A 847 17.68 5.17 18.38
N SER A 848 18.30 4.44 19.31
CA SER A 848 17.67 3.86 20.51
C SER A 848 17.99 4.68 21.76
N ASN A 849 17.55 5.93 21.78
CA ASN A 849 17.98 6.91 22.78
C ASN A 849 17.19 6.79 24.09
N ASP A 850 17.69 7.45 25.14
CA ASP A 850 16.97 7.65 26.41
C ASP A 850 16.68 6.35 27.17
N ASN A 851 17.53 5.32 27.03
CA ASN A 851 17.40 4.07 27.79
C ASN A 851 18.23 4.12 29.09
N THR A 852 17.81 3.34 30.09
CA THR A 852 18.49 3.26 31.40
C THR A 852 19.04 1.86 31.63
N LEU A 853 20.33 1.77 31.96
CA LEU A 853 21.00 0.55 32.40
C LEU A 853 21.43 0.75 33.86
N ALA A 854 20.85 0.02 34.79
CA ALA A 854 21.17 0.16 36.21
C ALA A 854 21.37 -1.17 36.92
N GLU A 855 22.33 -1.25 37.84
CA GLU A 855 22.46 -2.39 38.77
C GLU A 855 22.60 -3.76 38.08
N ASN A 856 23.05 -3.82 36.82
CA ASN A 856 23.24 -5.09 36.12
C ASN A 856 24.62 -5.67 36.43
N LEU A 857 24.69 -7.00 36.54
CA LEU A 857 25.92 -7.77 36.61
C LEU A 857 26.27 -8.26 35.20
N ILE A 858 27.38 -7.79 34.63
CA ILE A 858 27.76 -8.05 33.23
C ILE A 858 29.18 -8.60 33.17
N LEU A 859 29.32 -9.91 32.95
CA LEU A 859 30.58 -10.64 33.13
C LEU A 859 30.98 -11.46 31.90
N ASN A 860 32.29 -11.64 31.67
CA ASN A 860 32.79 -12.66 30.74
C ASN A 860 32.26 -12.56 29.29
N ASN A 861 31.95 -11.36 28.79
CA ASN A 861 31.55 -11.11 27.40
C ASN A 861 32.73 -10.54 26.58
N GLN A 862 32.66 -10.59 25.25
CA GLN A 862 33.67 -9.91 24.41
C GLN A 862 33.60 -8.37 24.61
N ILE A 863 32.41 -7.79 24.67
CA ILE A 863 32.19 -6.43 25.18
C ILE A 863 31.06 -6.47 26.20
N GLY A 864 31.26 -5.92 27.39
CA GLY A 864 30.20 -5.85 28.41
C GLY A 864 29.03 -4.99 27.93
N ILE A 865 29.28 -3.70 27.68
CA ILE A 865 28.29 -2.76 27.16
C ILE A 865 28.81 -2.09 25.88
N TYR A 866 28.07 -2.17 24.78
CA TYR A 866 28.39 -1.48 23.54
C TYR A 866 27.27 -0.52 23.12
N ILE A 867 27.60 0.77 22.98
CA ILE A 867 26.59 1.83 22.74
C ILE A 867 26.92 2.61 21.47
N LYS A 868 25.90 2.71 20.61
CA LYS A 868 25.85 3.61 19.45
C LYS A 868 24.74 4.67 19.55
N ALA A 869 23.89 4.60 20.57
CA ALA A 869 22.81 5.56 20.81
C ALA A 869 23.28 6.80 21.56
N GLU A 870 22.41 7.81 21.58
CA GLU A 870 22.58 9.02 22.39
C GLU A 870 21.77 8.92 23.69
N SER A 871 22.19 9.69 24.71
CA SER A 871 21.41 9.90 25.95
C SER A 871 21.08 8.62 26.76
N THR A 872 21.90 7.57 26.70
CA THR A 872 21.77 6.41 27.61
C THR A 872 22.30 6.78 28.99
N SER A 873 21.53 6.45 30.03
CA SER A 873 21.98 6.56 31.43
C SER A 873 22.46 5.20 31.92
N ILE A 874 23.70 5.15 32.40
CA ILE A 874 24.35 3.95 32.91
C ILE A 874 24.81 4.28 34.33
N TYR A 875 24.39 3.53 35.33
CA TYR A 875 24.85 3.74 36.70
C TYR A 875 24.77 2.45 37.51
N GLU A 876 25.67 2.29 38.48
CA GLU A 876 25.65 1.17 39.45
C GLU A 876 25.72 -0.24 38.81
N ASN A 877 26.19 -0.37 37.57
CA ASN A 877 26.39 -1.68 36.94
C ASN A 877 27.76 -2.26 37.32
N GLU A 878 27.82 -3.55 37.63
CA GLU A 878 29.07 -4.29 37.79
C GLU A 878 29.49 -4.88 36.43
N VAL A 879 30.54 -4.29 35.84
CA VAL A 879 31.06 -4.69 34.52
C VAL A 879 32.51 -5.15 34.66
N SER A 880 32.73 -6.44 34.87
CA SER A 880 34.05 -7.04 35.12
C SER A 880 34.28 -8.29 34.27
N GLU A 881 35.54 -8.71 34.14
CA GLU A 881 35.94 -9.93 33.39
C GLU A 881 35.54 -9.98 31.89
N ASN A 882 35.06 -8.86 31.32
CA ASN A 882 34.83 -8.73 29.89
C ASN A 882 36.15 -8.39 29.16
N VAL A 883 36.32 -8.81 27.90
CA VAL A 883 37.51 -8.42 27.10
C VAL A 883 37.57 -6.90 26.95
N ILE A 884 36.42 -6.26 26.74
CA ILE A 884 36.22 -4.81 26.82
C ILE A 884 35.05 -4.55 27.78
N GLY A 885 35.23 -3.70 28.78
CA GLY A 885 34.14 -3.36 29.72
C GLY A 885 33.00 -2.59 29.04
N ILE A 886 33.23 -1.31 28.74
CA ILE A 886 32.26 -0.43 28.08
C ILE A 886 32.90 0.19 26.84
N ALA A 887 32.20 0.17 25.71
CA ALA A 887 32.63 0.78 24.45
C ALA A 887 31.56 1.73 23.89
N LEU A 888 31.99 2.92 23.47
CA LEU A 888 31.15 3.96 22.87
C LEU A 888 31.65 4.24 21.44
N LYS A 889 30.73 4.36 20.47
CA LYS A 889 31.06 4.84 19.12
C LYS A 889 31.23 6.37 19.13
N GLU A 890 32.10 6.92 18.28
CA GLU A 890 32.48 8.36 18.25
C GLU A 890 31.29 9.35 18.28
N ASP A 891 30.14 9.00 17.69
CA ASP A 891 28.95 9.86 17.62
C ASP A 891 27.91 9.61 18.74
N ALA A 892 28.20 8.76 19.73
CA ALA A 892 27.29 8.42 20.83
C ALA A 892 27.27 9.53 21.90
N ALA A 893 26.65 10.67 21.58
CA ALA A 893 26.63 11.86 22.43
C ALA A 893 25.73 11.73 23.67
N HIS A 894 26.02 12.54 24.69
CA HIS A 894 25.17 12.75 25.89
C HIS A 894 24.90 11.51 26.76
N ASN A 895 25.62 10.40 26.54
CA ASN A 895 25.59 9.25 27.44
C ASN A 895 26.20 9.63 28.80
N ARG A 896 25.56 9.19 29.89
CA ARG A 896 25.99 9.41 31.27
C ARG A 896 26.38 8.07 31.87
N THR A 897 27.58 7.97 32.41
CA THR A 897 28.16 6.77 33.02
C THR A 897 28.48 7.01 34.48
#